data_AF-A0A851DVG8-F1
#
_entry.id   AF-A0A851DVG8-F1
#
_cell.length_a   1.000
_cell.length_b   1.000
_cell.length_c   1.000
_cell.angle_alpha   90.00
_cell.angle_beta   90.00
_cell.angle_gamma   90.00
#
_symmetry.space_group_name_H-M   'P 1'
#
loop_
_entity.id
_entity.type
_entity.pdbx_description
1 polymer ?
#
loop_
_entity_poly.entity_id
_entity_poly.type
_entity_poly.pdbx_seq_one_letter_code
_entity_poly.pdbx_strand_id
1 'polypeptide(L)'
;QFTDQQQFYLALDNTMIVEMLRTDLSYLCSRWRMTGRPTITFPISHTMLDETGSTVHPAVLAMLRKLQDGYFGGARIQTGKLSELLTTSCRTHLSFMDPGPEGKVFAKSYELCIDSFEELDAEEWLHGLQVAEDEDTYDEVAQYLDHLLQRTVPQSNLPPTAQRGGLNRFRAAVHSTRDLISLASKAKDLHVQNVGMYVPSKIFQASQQSVKLLSSPDQHDTDGKSQAPYAEVNLPRDEDGSVDCKVLVDQLRICPTLQEQADILYMLHILKGPEWHTGLDSEPGPTVKELLTELYVRVGQTRQWALIRYISGILKKKVEALDEACTDLLSHQKHLTVGLPPEPREKTISTPIPYEELVHLIDEASEKNLSVSVLTQEIMVYLAMYMRTQPALFAEMFRIRIGLIIQVMATELAHFLRCSGTEATENLMNLSPSDMKSLLYHILSGKEFGVEKSVQSVDSSLTTAISICEVEAVGATKPERAGLVRLKSEIKQVRADGAGCSCQVLWSLVLVLSAQSTGHSELLGKGSFSSMLADQGSKDSRQGQWQRRRRLDGALNRVPVGFYQKVWKVLQKCHGLSVEGFVLPSSTTREMTPGEMKFAVHVESVLNRVPQPEYRQLLVEAILVLTMLVDMEVHTIGGIIAVEKILHMANDLFYEEQKALGADDHMLERDPTTGICSLLYDSAPSGRFGTMTYLSKSVAMYVYDFLPADGCSMQ
;
A
#
# COMPACT_ATOMS: atom_id res chain seq x y z
N GLN A 1 2.27 10.89 -23.16
CA GLN A 1 0.91 10.40 -22.86
C GLN A 1 0.61 10.68 -21.38
N PHE A 2 1.36 10.10 -20.44
CA PHE A 2 1.15 10.30 -18.99
C PHE A 2 1.19 11.74 -18.42
N THR A 3 1.58 12.74 -19.21
CA THR A 3 1.53 14.16 -18.84
C THR A 3 0.20 14.83 -19.18
N ASP A 4 -0.74 14.13 -19.83
CA ASP A 4 -2.04 14.66 -20.21
C ASP A 4 -3.00 14.72 -19.01
N GLN A 5 -3.23 15.94 -18.53
CA GLN A 5 -4.10 16.24 -17.39
C GLN A 5 -5.60 16.16 -17.73
N GLN A 6 -5.94 16.25 -19.02
CA GLN A 6 -7.34 16.14 -19.47
C GLN A 6 -7.78 14.69 -19.51
N GLN A 7 -6.88 13.77 -19.87
CA GLN A 7 -7.18 12.34 -19.92
C GLN A 7 -7.38 11.73 -18.53
N PHE A 8 -6.45 11.94 -17.58
CA PHE A 8 -6.57 11.41 -16.23
C PHE A 8 -5.80 12.25 -15.19
N TYR A 9 -6.25 12.26 -13.94
CA TYR A 9 -5.78 13.24 -12.94
C TYR A 9 -4.44 12.92 -12.28
N LEU A 10 -3.81 11.77 -12.56
CA LEU A 10 -2.46 11.46 -12.03
C LEU A 10 -1.43 12.54 -12.43
N ALA A 11 -1.62 13.16 -13.60
CA ALA A 11 -0.80 14.24 -14.12
C ALA A 11 -1.03 15.60 -13.42
N LEU A 12 -1.98 15.70 -12.47
CA LEU A 12 -2.14 16.89 -11.64
C LEU A 12 -1.15 16.92 -10.46
N ASP A 13 -0.54 15.77 -10.13
CA ASP A 13 0.47 15.66 -9.09
C ASP A 13 1.88 15.64 -9.70
N ASN A 14 2.58 16.76 -9.58
CA ASN A 14 3.94 16.92 -10.11
C ASN A 14 4.94 15.91 -9.53
N THR A 15 4.77 15.48 -8.28
CA THR A 15 5.61 14.44 -7.67
C THR A 15 5.33 13.08 -8.31
N MET A 16 4.06 12.78 -8.60
CA MET A 16 3.67 11.57 -9.30
C MET A 16 4.20 11.54 -10.74
N ILE A 17 4.12 12.64 -11.49
CA ILE A 17 4.66 12.74 -12.86
C ILE A 17 6.16 12.40 -12.87
N VAL A 18 6.94 12.99 -11.96
CA VAL A 18 8.38 12.73 -11.83
C VAL A 18 8.65 11.25 -11.53
N GLU A 19 7.81 10.63 -10.72
CA GLU A 19 7.91 9.23 -10.34
C GLU A 19 7.48 8.26 -11.47
N MET A 20 6.49 8.64 -12.29
CA MET A 20 6.13 7.93 -13.51
C MET A 20 7.29 7.97 -14.51
N LEU A 21 7.85 9.15 -14.79
CA LEU A 21 9.03 9.27 -15.65
C LEU A 21 10.21 8.44 -15.14
N ARG A 22 10.45 8.45 -13.81
CA ARG A 22 11.49 7.62 -13.19
C ARG A 22 11.27 6.13 -13.42
N THR A 23 10.04 5.67 -13.25
CA THR A 23 9.64 4.27 -13.44
C THR A 23 9.84 3.85 -14.90
N ASP A 24 9.38 4.67 -15.84
CA ASP A 24 9.45 4.39 -17.28
C ASP A 24 10.89 4.38 -17.78
N LEU A 25 11.72 5.34 -17.35
CA LEU A 25 13.15 5.35 -17.68
C LEU A 25 13.89 4.13 -17.14
N SER A 26 13.58 3.72 -15.91
CA SER A 26 14.15 2.52 -15.29
C SER A 26 13.78 1.26 -16.09
N TYR A 27 12.49 1.14 -16.42
CA TYR A 27 11.98 0.03 -17.20
C TYR A 27 12.61 -0.02 -18.59
N LEU A 28 12.61 1.11 -19.31
CA LEU A 28 13.21 1.25 -20.63
C LEU A 28 14.69 0.87 -20.61
N CYS A 29 15.46 1.40 -19.67
CA CYS A 29 16.89 1.07 -19.52
C CYS A 29 17.12 -0.44 -19.35
N SER A 30 16.29 -1.11 -18.54
CA SER A 30 16.43 -2.55 -18.27
C SER A 30 15.98 -3.45 -19.42
N ARG A 31 15.04 -2.99 -20.25
CA ARG A 31 14.37 -3.79 -21.29
C ARG A 31 14.71 -3.39 -22.72
N TRP A 32 15.35 -2.25 -22.96
CA TRP A 32 15.73 -1.82 -24.31
C TRP A 32 16.73 -2.81 -24.93
N ARG A 33 16.33 -3.42 -26.04
CA ARG A 33 17.15 -4.37 -26.81
C ARG A 33 17.48 -3.88 -28.22
N MET A 34 16.91 -2.74 -28.64
CA MET A 34 17.15 -2.19 -29.95
C MET A 34 18.51 -1.48 -30.02
N THR A 35 19.03 -1.34 -31.24
CA THR A 35 20.26 -0.58 -31.50
C THR A 35 20.00 0.92 -31.34
N GLY A 36 20.98 1.63 -30.80
CA GLY A 36 20.87 3.07 -30.53
C GLY A 36 20.32 3.37 -29.13
N ARG A 37 20.46 4.62 -28.72
CA ARG A 37 19.94 5.10 -27.43
C ARG A 37 18.51 5.59 -27.62
N PRO A 38 17.55 5.19 -26.77
CA PRO A 38 16.21 5.73 -26.87
C PRO A 38 16.23 7.25 -26.60
N THR A 39 15.56 8.02 -27.44
CA THR A 39 15.35 9.46 -27.26
C THR A 39 13.95 9.69 -26.71
N ILE A 40 13.85 10.45 -25.61
CA ILE A 40 12.58 10.76 -24.95
C ILE A 40 12.47 12.27 -24.80
N THR A 41 11.30 12.81 -25.11
CA THR A 41 10.94 14.21 -24.88
C THR A 41 10.04 14.31 -23.67
N PHE A 42 10.38 15.18 -22.71
CA PHE A 42 9.55 15.45 -21.54
C PHE A 42 9.12 16.93 -21.56
N PRO A 43 7.86 17.23 -21.91
CA PRO A 43 7.38 18.60 -21.98
C PRO A 43 7.19 19.18 -20.57
N ILE A 44 7.63 20.43 -20.37
CA ILE A 44 7.35 21.20 -19.15
C ILE A 44 6.15 22.11 -19.42
N SER A 45 5.05 21.91 -18.70
CA SER A 45 3.83 22.72 -18.80
C SER A 45 3.75 23.78 -17.70
N HIS A 46 2.87 24.77 -17.88
CA HIS A 46 2.63 25.82 -16.88
C HIS A 46 2.17 25.25 -15.51
N THR A 47 1.53 24.08 -15.50
CA THR A 47 1.09 23.40 -14.26
C THR A 47 2.23 22.81 -13.44
N MET A 48 3.43 22.72 -14.02
CA MET A 48 4.66 22.34 -13.34
C MET A 48 5.40 23.55 -12.75
N LEU A 49 4.86 24.76 -12.92
CA LEU A 49 5.35 26.00 -12.32
C LEU A 49 4.58 26.33 -11.04
N ASP A 50 5.12 27.23 -10.24
CA ASP A 50 4.43 27.82 -9.10
C ASP A 50 3.27 28.74 -9.54
N GLU A 51 2.49 29.21 -8.57
CA GLU A 51 1.33 30.09 -8.82
C GLU A 51 1.68 31.39 -9.55
N THR A 52 2.94 31.83 -9.45
CA THR A 52 3.44 33.03 -10.12
C THR A 52 3.97 32.77 -11.52
N GLY A 53 4.07 31.50 -11.93
CA GLY A 53 4.71 31.08 -13.18
C GLY A 53 6.22 31.35 -13.23
N SER A 54 6.83 31.77 -12.12
CA SER A 54 8.22 32.26 -12.09
C SER A 54 9.22 31.21 -11.62
N THR A 55 8.78 30.25 -10.80
CA THR A 55 9.63 29.15 -10.33
C THR A 55 9.04 27.79 -10.67
N VAL A 56 9.92 26.81 -10.94
CA VAL A 56 9.53 25.42 -11.24
C VAL A 56 9.24 24.69 -9.94
N HIS A 57 8.20 23.86 -9.93
CA HIS A 57 7.84 23.04 -8.77
C HIS A 57 9.06 22.26 -8.24
N PRO A 58 9.35 22.24 -6.92
CA PRO A 58 10.58 21.69 -6.37
C PRO A 58 10.90 20.26 -6.79
N ALA A 59 9.88 19.39 -6.89
CA ALA A 59 10.05 18.01 -7.35
C ALA A 59 10.54 17.93 -8.81
N VAL A 60 10.00 18.78 -9.68
CA VAL A 60 10.37 18.86 -11.11
C VAL A 60 11.76 19.47 -11.24
N LEU A 61 12.06 20.53 -10.48
CA LEU A 61 13.40 21.13 -10.45
C LEU A 61 14.48 20.13 -9.99
N ALA A 62 14.20 19.35 -8.94
CA ALA A 62 15.10 18.31 -8.45
C ALA A 62 15.31 17.19 -9.48
N MET A 63 14.26 16.83 -10.23
CA MET A 63 14.35 15.90 -11.36
C MET A 63 15.25 16.47 -12.47
N LEU A 64 15.01 17.71 -12.91
CA LEU A 64 15.81 18.35 -13.98
C LEU A 64 17.29 18.39 -13.63
N ARG A 65 17.65 18.72 -12.38
CA ARG A 65 19.04 18.67 -11.90
C ARG A 65 19.64 17.26 -11.99
N LYS A 66 18.91 16.23 -11.54
CA LYS A 66 19.38 14.84 -11.65
C LYS A 66 19.53 14.36 -13.09
N LEU A 67 18.67 14.83 -14.00
CA LEU A 67 18.80 14.55 -15.44
C LEU A 67 20.07 15.18 -16.01
N GLN A 68 20.41 16.40 -15.59
CA GLN A 68 21.67 17.08 -15.96
C GLN A 68 22.91 16.39 -15.38
N ASP A 69 22.82 15.83 -14.18
CA ASP A 69 23.90 15.03 -13.56
C ASP A 69 24.19 13.71 -14.31
N GLY A 70 23.38 13.36 -15.32
CA GLY A 70 23.59 12.23 -16.20
C GLY A 70 23.12 10.88 -15.64
N TYR A 71 22.37 10.88 -14.52
CA TYR A 71 21.83 9.66 -13.94
C TYR A 71 20.48 9.88 -13.24
N PHE A 72 19.44 9.16 -13.68
CA PHE A 72 18.12 9.23 -13.08
C PHE A 72 17.39 7.90 -13.21
N GLY A 73 16.67 7.49 -12.17
CA GLY A 73 15.84 6.27 -12.20
C GLY A 73 16.59 4.96 -12.46
N GLY A 74 17.89 4.89 -12.16
CA GLY A 74 18.69 3.70 -12.47
C GLY A 74 19.28 3.71 -13.89
N ALA A 75 19.00 4.75 -14.68
CA ALA A 75 19.47 4.89 -16.05
C ALA A 75 20.53 5.98 -16.17
N ARG A 76 21.56 5.74 -16.98
CA ARG A 76 22.47 6.80 -17.45
C ARG A 76 21.77 7.59 -18.54
N ILE A 77 21.80 8.91 -18.42
CA ILE A 77 21.04 9.82 -19.28
C ILE A 77 21.99 10.85 -19.87
N GLN A 78 21.67 11.27 -21.09
CA GLN A 78 22.31 12.39 -21.76
C GLN A 78 21.22 13.37 -22.16
N THR A 79 21.29 14.58 -21.63
CA THR A 79 20.45 15.70 -22.05
C THR A 79 21.15 16.49 -23.15
N GLY A 80 20.39 17.15 -24.01
CA GLY A 80 20.91 17.91 -25.15
C GLY A 80 19.77 18.51 -25.95
N LYS A 81 20.10 19.34 -26.94
CA LYS A 81 19.08 19.87 -27.86
C LYS A 81 18.57 18.74 -28.74
N LEU A 82 17.29 18.77 -29.11
CA LEU A 82 16.72 17.72 -29.96
C LEU A 82 17.50 17.56 -31.27
N SER A 83 17.94 18.67 -31.89
CA SER A 83 18.77 18.67 -33.10
C SER A 83 20.06 17.86 -32.96
N GLU A 84 20.72 17.92 -31.81
CA GLU A 84 21.95 17.17 -31.53
C GLU A 84 21.67 15.66 -31.43
N LEU A 85 20.55 15.29 -30.79
CA LEU A 85 20.15 13.90 -30.58
C LEU A 85 19.61 13.24 -31.85
N LEU A 86 18.98 14.02 -32.75
CA LEU A 86 18.43 13.54 -34.03
C LEU A 86 19.47 12.89 -34.94
N THR A 87 20.74 13.29 -34.85
CA THR A 87 21.83 12.73 -35.68
C THR A 87 22.07 11.24 -35.42
N THR A 88 21.68 10.75 -34.24
CA THR A 88 21.88 9.36 -33.81
C THR A 88 20.57 8.59 -33.63
N SER A 89 19.44 9.20 -33.98
CA SER A 89 18.11 8.62 -33.80
C SER A 89 17.62 7.87 -35.05
N CYS A 90 16.81 6.84 -34.83
CA CYS A 90 16.06 6.20 -35.91
C CYS A 90 14.82 7.05 -36.19
N ARG A 91 14.59 7.42 -37.46
CA ARG A 91 13.44 8.23 -37.89
C ARG A 91 12.44 7.34 -38.59
N THR A 92 11.17 7.44 -38.20
CA THR A 92 10.05 6.74 -38.86
C THR A 92 8.96 7.76 -39.14
N HIS A 93 8.48 7.79 -40.38
CA HIS A 93 7.39 8.67 -40.80
C HIS A 93 6.04 8.04 -40.42
N LEU A 94 5.17 8.78 -39.73
CA LEU A 94 3.84 8.32 -39.32
C LEU A 94 2.77 8.92 -40.25
N SER A 95 2.62 8.36 -41.45
CA SER A 95 1.74 8.87 -42.52
C SER A 95 0.24 8.92 -42.17
N PHE A 96 -0.18 8.36 -41.04
CA PHE A 96 -1.57 8.42 -40.57
C PHE A 96 -1.89 9.68 -39.75
N MET A 97 -0.87 10.45 -39.34
CA MET A 97 -1.03 11.75 -38.67
C MET A 97 -1.03 12.91 -39.66
N ASP A 98 -0.82 12.64 -40.96
CA ASP A 98 -0.93 13.65 -41.99
C ASP A 98 -2.39 14.15 -42.01
N PRO A 99 -2.63 15.47 -41.82
CA PRO A 99 -3.98 15.98 -41.85
C PRO A 99 -4.56 15.70 -43.24
N GLY A 100 -5.60 14.87 -43.29
CA GLY A 100 -6.39 14.68 -44.50
C GLY A 100 -6.92 16.04 -45.01
N PRO A 101 -7.53 16.08 -46.20
CA PRO A 101 -8.03 17.33 -46.78
C PRO A 101 -9.01 18.11 -45.87
N GLU A 102 -9.64 17.44 -44.90
CA GLU A 102 -10.48 18.07 -43.87
C GLU A 102 -9.68 18.76 -42.74
N GLY A 103 -8.48 18.29 -42.40
CA GLY A 103 -7.59 18.89 -41.41
C GLY A 103 -6.94 20.21 -41.87
N LYS A 104 -6.83 20.42 -43.19
CA LYS A 104 -6.39 21.69 -43.79
C LYS A 104 -7.39 22.84 -43.56
N VAL A 105 -8.66 22.54 -43.24
CA VAL A 105 -9.69 23.55 -42.97
C VAL A 105 -9.61 24.06 -41.53
N PHE A 106 -9.27 23.19 -40.56
CA PHE A 106 -9.13 23.55 -39.14
C PHE A 106 -7.83 24.30 -38.82
N ALA A 107 -6.78 24.13 -39.61
CA ALA A 107 -5.53 24.88 -39.46
C ALA A 107 -5.71 26.40 -39.69
N LYS A 108 -6.73 26.77 -40.47
CA LYS A 108 -6.99 28.17 -40.84
C LYS A 108 -7.57 29.01 -39.70
N SER A 109 -8.11 28.41 -38.63
CA SER A 109 -8.66 29.16 -37.47
C SER A 109 -7.64 29.46 -36.38
N TYR A 110 -6.44 28.88 -36.43
CA TYR A 110 -5.41 29.02 -35.39
C TYR A 110 -4.17 29.80 -35.83
N GLU A 111 -4.16 30.44 -37.02
CA GLU A 111 -2.96 31.08 -37.60
C GLU A 111 -1.70 30.19 -37.60
N LEU A 112 -1.85 28.87 -37.53
CA LEU A 112 -0.76 27.93 -37.75
C LEU A 112 -0.66 27.69 -39.27
N CYS A 113 0.22 28.45 -39.91
CA CYS A 113 0.42 28.41 -41.35
C CYS A 113 1.05 27.08 -41.78
N ILE A 114 0.22 26.15 -42.26
CA ILE A 114 0.59 24.83 -42.80
C ILE A 114 1.30 24.93 -44.17
N ASP A 115 1.41 26.12 -44.75
CA ASP A 115 2.12 26.31 -46.03
C ASP A 115 3.66 26.27 -45.91
N SER A 116 4.19 26.07 -44.69
CA SER A 116 5.64 25.95 -44.44
C SER A 116 6.21 24.53 -44.60
N PHE A 117 5.38 23.54 -44.96
CA PHE A 117 5.81 22.13 -45.05
C PHE A 117 5.67 21.48 -46.43
N GLU A 118 5.13 22.16 -47.46
CA GLU A 118 4.94 21.57 -48.79
C GLU A 118 6.01 21.90 -49.84
N GLU A 119 6.99 22.77 -49.55
CA GLU A 119 8.11 23.07 -50.47
C GLU A 119 9.48 22.97 -49.77
N LEU A 120 9.91 21.79 -49.34
CA LEU A 120 11.33 21.62 -48.96
C LEU A 120 11.87 20.29 -49.48
N ASP A 121 12.63 20.41 -50.57
CA ASP A 121 13.33 19.35 -51.28
C ASP A 121 14.43 18.73 -50.40
N ALA A 122 14.72 17.45 -50.64
CA ALA A 122 15.43 16.57 -49.70
C ALA A 122 16.95 16.86 -49.54
N GLU A 123 17.51 17.89 -50.17
CA GLU A 123 18.97 18.16 -50.19
C GLU A 123 19.41 19.49 -49.54
N GLU A 124 18.50 20.33 -49.04
CA GLU A 124 18.86 21.69 -48.56
C GLU A 124 19.05 21.84 -47.04
N TRP A 125 19.11 20.74 -46.28
CA TRP A 125 19.34 20.79 -44.82
C TRP A 125 20.80 21.12 -44.40
N LEU A 126 21.72 21.36 -45.34
CA LEU A 126 23.17 21.42 -45.07
C LEU A 126 23.87 22.77 -45.30
N HIS A 127 23.20 23.81 -45.81
CA HIS A 127 23.83 25.14 -45.96
C HIS A 127 22.87 26.28 -45.63
N GLY A 128 22.79 26.66 -44.35
CA GLY A 128 21.93 27.78 -43.90
C GLY A 128 22.19 28.27 -42.48
N LEU A 129 23.42 28.15 -41.98
CA LEU A 129 23.88 28.89 -40.79
C LEU A 129 25.10 29.72 -41.20
N GLN A 130 24.84 30.74 -42.02
CA GLN A 130 25.76 31.86 -42.19
C GLN A 130 25.15 33.07 -41.50
N VAL A 131 25.97 33.64 -40.63
CA VAL A 131 25.80 34.79 -39.75
C VAL A 131 25.04 35.93 -40.41
N ALA A 132 24.00 36.44 -39.74
CA ALA A 132 23.62 37.83 -39.80
C ALA A 132 23.58 38.36 -38.36
N GLU A 133 24.53 39.24 -38.06
CA GLU A 133 24.56 40.10 -36.87
C GLU A 133 23.33 41.04 -36.95
N ASP A 134 22.48 41.05 -35.92
CA ASP A 134 22.11 42.28 -35.18
C ASP A 134 21.08 42.02 -34.06
N GLU A 135 21.53 42.40 -32.87
CA GLU A 135 20.91 42.93 -31.64
C GLU A 135 19.56 42.43 -31.06
N ASP A 136 19.70 41.91 -29.82
CA ASP A 136 18.85 42.04 -28.64
C ASP A 136 17.47 41.37 -28.58
N THR A 137 17.47 40.10 -28.16
CA THR A 137 16.47 39.57 -27.21
C THR A 137 17.13 38.50 -26.34
N TYR A 138 17.55 38.91 -25.15
CA TYR A 138 18.32 38.12 -24.19
C TYR A 138 17.51 36.99 -23.54
N ASP A 139 18.17 35.84 -23.41
CA ASP A 139 17.73 34.64 -22.70
C ASP A 139 17.85 34.84 -21.16
N GLU A 140 16.88 35.56 -20.58
CA GLU A 140 16.85 35.90 -19.15
C GLU A 140 16.71 34.65 -18.24
N VAL A 141 16.11 33.58 -18.74
CA VAL A 141 15.87 32.35 -17.96
C VAL A 141 17.15 31.52 -17.85
N ALA A 142 17.97 31.46 -18.89
CA ALA A 142 19.25 30.76 -18.86
C ALA A 142 20.26 31.45 -17.92
N GLN A 143 20.33 32.78 -17.93
CA GLN A 143 21.19 33.53 -16.99
C GLN A 143 20.69 33.44 -15.55
N TYR A 144 19.39 33.44 -15.32
CA TYR A 144 18.81 33.25 -13.98
C TYR A 144 19.12 31.86 -13.40
N LEU A 145 19.04 30.80 -14.21
CA LEU A 145 19.40 29.44 -13.82
C LEU A 145 20.88 29.33 -13.45
N ASP A 146 21.79 29.94 -14.20
CA ASP A 146 23.22 29.95 -13.89
C ASP A 146 23.55 30.75 -12.62
N HIS A 147 22.85 31.86 -12.38
CA HIS A 147 23.06 32.72 -11.22
C HIS A 147 22.59 32.08 -9.90
N LEU A 148 21.58 31.19 -9.96
CA LEU A 148 21.05 30.45 -8.81
C LEU A 148 21.95 29.26 -8.41
N LEU A 149 22.66 28.68 -9.37
CA LEU A 149 23.53 27.52 -9.18
C LEU A 149 24.88 27.87 -8.55
N GLN A 150 25.35 29.12 -8.66
CA GLN A 150 26.67 29.54 -8.15
C GLN A 150 26.72 29.90 -6.65
N ARG A 151 25.58 30.01 -5.96
CA ARG A 151 25.53 30.58 -4.59
C ARG A 151 25.26 29.62 -3.42
N THR A 152 25.27 28.31 -3.62
CA THR A 152 25.02 27.35 -2.52
C THR A 152 26.06 26.23 -2.45
N VAL A 153 27.25 26.57 -1.92
CA VAL A 153 28.24 25.60 -1.46
C VAL A 153 28.14 25.51 0.07
N PRO A 154 27.85 24.33 0.68
CA PRO A 154 27.82 24.20 2.13
C PRO A 154 29.25 24.16 2.71
N GLN A 155 29.54 24.99 3.72
CA GLN A 155 30.72 24.84 4.57
C GLN A 155 30.38 23.94 5.76
N SER A 156 31.17 22.87 5.92
CA SER A 156 31.12 21.91 7.02
C SER A 156 31.80 22.47 8.27
N ASN A 157 31.20 22.31 9.45
CA ASN A 157 31.91 22.23 10.74
C ASN A 157 30.97 21.67 11.81
N LEU A 158 31.30 20.54 12.45
CA LEU A 158 30.97 20.21 13.86
C LEU A 158 31.76 18.94 14.32
N PRO A 159 32.15 18.81 15.61
CA PRO A 159 33.07 17.77 16.13
C PRO A 159 32.35 16.60 16.86
N PRO A 160 33.08 15.55 17.37
CA PRO A 160 32.50 14.23 17.69
C PRO A 160 32.32 13.94 19.19
N THR A 161 31.37 13.09 19.57
CA THR A 161 31.30 12.46 20.92
C THR A 161 30.60 11.09 20.94
N ALA A 162 31.00 10.26 21.90
CA ALA A 162 30.84 8.81 21.94
C ALA A 162 29.88 8.27 23.05
N GLN A 163 29.18 7.17 22.71
CA GLN A 163 28.77 5.95 23.43
C GLN A 163 28.23 5.86 24.89
N ARG A 164 27.35 4.82 25.05
CA ARG A 164 26.88 4.00 26.22
C ARG A 164 25.81 4.64 27.12
N GLY A 165 24.86 3.94 27.75
CA GLY A 165 24.43 2.53 27.90
C GLY A 165 23.34 2.52 29.01
N GLY A 166 22.22 1.81 28.85
CA GLY A 166 21.90 0.63 29.68
C GLY A 166 21.13 0.94 30.99
N LEU A 167 19.91 0.40 31.08
CA LEU A 167 19.26 -0.03 32.34
C LEU A 167 18.55 0.98 33.28
N ASN A 168 17.87 2.02 32.77
CA ASN A 168 16.86 2.78 33.53
C ASN A 168 15.50 2.95 32.78
N ARG A 169 15.30 2.19 31.69
CA ARG A 169 14.22 2.41 30.70
C ARG A 169 12.88 1.70 30.99
N PHE A 170 12.73 1.02 32.12
CA PHE A 170 11.63 0.07 32.32
C PHE A 170 10.54 0.51 33.31
N ARG A 171 10.67 1.64 34.03
CA ARG A 171 9.77 1.94 35.17
C ARG A 171 8.62 2.91 34.93
N ALA A 172 8.53 3.58 33.77
CA ALA A 172 7.48 4.56 33.52
C ALA A 172 6.28 4.01 32.69
N ALA A 173 6.34 2.75 32.25
CA ALA A 173 5.45 2.19 31.23
C ALA A 173 4.11 1.60 31.74
N VAL A 174 3.84 1.60 33.04
CA VAL A 174 2.70 0.84 33.61
C VAL A 174 1.36 1.62 33.60
N HIS A 175 1.34 2.89 33.19
CA HIS A 175 0.13 3.71 33.27
C HIS A 175 -0.60 4.00 31.95
N SER A 176 0.04 3.85 30.78
CA SER A 176 -0.57 4.27 29.49
C SER A 176 -1.42 3.20 28.79
N THR A 177 -1.29 1.92 29.16
CA THR A 177 -2.08 0.81 28.60
C THR A 177 -3.52 0.79 29.15
N ARG A 178 -3.74 1.47 30.29
CA ARG A 178 -5.01 1.53 31.02
C ARG A 178 -6.12 2.28 30.28
N ASP A 179 -5.76 3.23 29.42
CA ASP A 179 -6.75 4.04 28.70
C ASP A 179 -7.25 3.38 27.40
N LEU A 180 -6.45 2.48 26.80
CA LEU A 180 -6.81 1.75 25.57
C LEU A 180 -7.66 0.51 25.85
N ILE A 181 -7.44 -0.17 26.98
CA ILE A 181 -8.20 -1.37 27.38
C ILE A 181 -9.58 -1.01 27.98
N SER A 182 -9.71 0.19 28.55
CA SER A 182 -10.98 0.77 29.04
C SER A 182 -12.01 1.05 27.93
N LEU A 183 -11.53 1.33 26.71
CA LEU A 183 -12.36 1.61 25.54
C LEU A 183 -12.88 0.33 24.87
N ALA A 184 -12.09 -0.75 24.88
CA ALA A 184 -12.46 -2.04 24.31
C ALA A 184 -13.48 -2.82 25.17
N SER A 185 -13.45 -2.64 26.50
CA SER A 185 -14.39 -3.31 27.42
C SER A 185 -15.81 -2.73 27.33
N LYS A 186 -15.94 -1.40 27.16
CA LYS A 186 -17.25 -0.73 26.97
C LYS A 186 -17.95 -1.08 25.65
N ALA A 187 -17.23 -1.57 24.65
CA ALA A 187 -17.80 -1.98 23.36
C ALA A 187 -18.44 -3.38 23.39
N LYS A 188 -18.13 -4.22 24.39
CA LYS A 188 -18.67 -5.59 24.53
C LYS A 188 -20.07 -5.66 25.17
N ASP A 189 -20.48 -4.63 25.89
CA ASP A 189 -21.82 -4.57 26.52
C ASP A 189 -22.97 -4.43 25.50
N LEU A 190 -22.66 -4.25 24.21
CA LEU A 190 -23.63 -4.08 23.12
C LEU A 190 -23.88 -5.33 22.27
N HIS A 191 -23.34 -6.50 22.64
CA HIS A 191 -23.70 -7.82 22.08
C HIS A 191 -23.69 -7.93 20.53
N VAL A 192 -22.66 -7.39 19.86
CA VAL A 192 -22.49 -7.57 18.40
C VAL A 192 -21.41 -8.60 18.09
N GLN A 193 -21.79 -9.77 17.56
CA GLN A 193 -20.86 -10.76 17.04
C GLN A 193 -20.32 -10.32 15.66
N ASN A 194 -19.01 -10.52 15.42
CA ASN A 194 -18.29 -10.30 14.14
C ASN A 194 -18.01 -8.86 13.65
N VAL A 195 -17.93 -7.85 14.54
CA VAL A 195 -17.62 -6.45 14.15
C VAL A 195 -16.12 -6.12 14.10
N GLY A 196 -15.26 -6.95 14.67
CA GLY A 196 -13.85 -6.59 14.92
C GLY A 196 -12.85 -6.80 13.78
N MET A 197 -13.26 -7.22 12.58
CA MET A 197 -12.30 -7.75 11.59
C MET A 197 -12.36 -7.14 10.20
N TYR A 198 -13.46 -6.49 9.87
CA TYR A 198 -13.62 -5.74 8.64
C TYR A 198 -14.28 -4.43 9.04
N VAL A 199 -13.64 -3.32 8.72
CA VAL A 199 -14.30 -2.00 8.73
C VAL A 199 -15.60 -2.20 7.94
N PRO A 200 -16.81 -2.03 8.54
CA PRO A 200 -18.05 -2.31 7.83
C PRO A 200 -18.03 -1.70 6.44
N SER A 201 -18.41 -2.44 5.39
CA SER A 201 -18.45 -1.90 4.02
C SER A 201 -19.33 -0.65 3.88
N LYS A 202 -20.23 -0.45 4.85
CA LYS A 202 -21.00 0.80 5.06
C LYS A 202 -20.13 2.03 5.31
N ILE A 203 -18.85 1.87 5.65
CA ILE A 203 -17.89 2.97 5.88
C ILE A 203 -17.37 3.52 4.55
N PHE A 204 -17.19 2.69 3.52
CA PHE A 204 -16.95 3.16 2.16
C PHE A 204 -18.22 3.73 1.51
N GLN A 205 -19.42 3.37 2.02
CA GLN A 205 -20.66 4.09 1.69
C GLN A 205 -20.77 5.42 2.44
N ALA A 206 -20.24 5.53 3.66
CA ALA A 206 -20.28 6.75 4.47
C ALA A 206 -19.39 7.89 3.94
N SER A 207 -18.44 7.61 3.03
CA SER A 207 -17.72 8.67 2.30
C SER A 207 -18.62 9.39 1.28
N GLN A 208 -19.83 8.89 1.02
CA GLN A 208 -20.92 9.78 0.66
C GLN A 208 -21.39 10.43 1.96
N GLN A 209 -20.76 11.55 2.35
CA GLN A 209 -21.42 12.44 3.30
C GLN A 209 -22.71 12.90 2.64
N SER A 210 -23.79 12.20 3.01
CA SER A 210 -25.16 12.53 2.69
C SER A 210 -25.38 14.02 2.95
N VAL A 211 -25.80 14.72 1.90
CA VAL A 211 -26.37 16.07 1.85
C VAL A 211 -26.96 16.48 3.21
N LYS A 212 -26.17 17.18 4.03
CA LYS A 212 -26.66 17.94 5.17
C LYS A 212 -26.90 19.38 4.72
N LEU A 213 -27.97 19.58 3.97
CA LEU A 213 -28.51 20.92 3.79
C LEU A 213 -29.64 21.15 4.81
N LEU A 214 -29.34 22.05 5.74
CA LEU A 214 -30.17 22.71 6.74
C LEU A 214 -30.44 21.96 8.07
N SER A 215 -29.88 22.52 9.15
CA SER A 215 -30.21 22.21 10.54
C SER A 215 -30.90 23.40 11.22
N SER A 216 -32.02 23.16 11.92
CA SER A 216 -32.38 23.63 13.30
C SER A 216 -33.92 23.74 13.49
N PRO A 217 -34.49 23.71 14.73
CA PRO A 217 -34.43 22.67 15.76
C PRO A 217 -35.84 22.17 16.21
N ASP A 218 -35.87 21.05 16.94
CA ASP A 218 -36.93 20.60 17.88
C ASP A 218 -38.32 20.16 17.37
N GLN A 219 -38.63 18.85 17.43
CA GLN A 219 -39.52 18.18 18.43
C GLN A 219 -40.25 16.91 17.93
N HIS A 220 -40.13 15.87 18.77
CA HIS A 220 -41.06 14.78 19.13
C HIS A 220 -41.36 13.56 18.22
N ASP A 221 -41.32 12.41 18.92
CA ASP A 221 -41.60 11.01 18.58
C ASP A 221 -42.99 10.74 17.96
N THR A 222 -43.10 9.70 17.11
CA THR A 222 -43.83 8.44 17.42
C THR A 222 -43.83 7.39 16.29
N ASP A 223 -43.62 6.14 16.70
CA ASP A 223 -44.11 4.85 16.18
C ASP A 223 -43.92 4.37 14.72
N GLY A 224 -42.98 3.43 14.58
CA GLY A 224 -43.16 2.07 14.07
C GLY A 224 -43.99 1.81 12.79
N LYS A 225 -43.29 1.61 11.67
CA LYS A 225 -43.51 0.51 10.69
C LYS A 225 -42.39 0.43 9.66
N SER A 226 -42.09 -0.79 9.24
CA SER A 226 -40.98 -1.24 8.41
C SER A 226 -40.92 -0.60 7.01
N GLN A 227 -39.79 0.04 6.62
CA GLN A 227 -39.41 0.28 5.22
C GLN A 227 -37.91 0.60 5.07
N ALA A 228 -37.37 0.29 3.88
CA ALA A 228 -35.94 0.16 3.52
C ALA A 228 -35.07 1.42 3.74
N PRO A 229 -33.73 1.29 3.92
CA PRO A 229 -32.86 2.42 4.24
C PRO A 229 -32.37 3.11 2.96
N TYR A 230 -33.22 3.93 2.35
CA TYR A 230 -32.77 5.11 1.62
C TYR A 230 -33.24 6.29 2.45
N ALA A 231 -32.32 7.04 3.06
CA ALA A 231 -32.66 8.29 3.72
C ALA A 231 -33.37 9.18 2.70
N GLU A 232 -34.60 9.60 3.01
CA GLU A 232 -35.40 10.48 2.15
C GLU A 232 -34.64 11.79 1.93
N VAL A 233 -34.00 11.91 0.78
CA VAL A 233 -33.50 13.17 0.25
C VAL A 233 -34.75 13.97 -0.12
N ASN A 234 -34.99 15.09 0.57
CA ASN A 234 -36.03 16.05 0.20
C ASN A 234 -35.60 16.76 -1.10
N LEU A 235 -35.67 16.03 -2.22
CA LEU A 235 -35.40 16.56 -3.56
C LEU A 235 -36.55 17.49 -3.96
N PRO A 236 -36.26 18.65 -4.58
CA PRO A 236 -37.29 19.52 -5.13
C PRO A 236 -38.09 18.72 -6.16
N ARG A 237 -39.42 18.73 -6.05
CA ARG A 237 -40.33 18.03 -6.95
C ARG A 237 -41.16 19.02 -7.73
N ASP A 238 -41.35 18.74 -9.01
CA ASP A 238 -42.27 19.46 -9.88
C ASP A 238 -43.74 19.07 -9.59
N GLU A 239 -44.67 19.73 -10.29
CA GLU A 239 -46.11 19.48 -10.15
C GLU A 239 -46.51 18.03 -10.51
N ASP A 240 -45.64 17.30 -11.23
CA ASP A 240 -45.82 15.89 -11.61
C ASP A 240 -45.20 14.91 -10.59
N GLY A 241 -44.57 15.42 -9.52
CA GLY A 241 -43.91 14.62 -8.48
C GLY A 241 -42.54 14.08 -8.86
N SER A 242 -42.00 14.48 -10.02
CA SER A 242 -40.66 14.18 -10.53
C SER A 242 -39.65 15.21 -10.03
N VAL A 243 -38.35 14.90 -10.05
CA VAL A 243 -37.33 15.84 -9.55
C VAL A 243 -37.24 17.06 -10.46
N ASP A 244 -37.45 18.25 -9.89
CA ASP A 244 -37.38 19.51 -10.64
C ASP A 244 -35.93 19.86 -10.98
N CYS A 245 -35.55 19.55 -12.21
CA CYS A 245 -34.19 19.77 -12.71
C CYS A 245 -33.87 21.25 -12.89
N LYS A 246 -34.87 22.14 -13.05
CA LYS A 246 -34.63 23.59 -13.16
C LYS A 246 -34.22 24.15 -11.80
N VAL A 247 -34.90 23.73 -10.73
CA VAL A 247 -34.54 24.12 -9.36
C VAL A 247 -33.13 23.63 -9.01
N LEU A 248 -32.75 22.41 -9.42
CA LEU A 248 -31.38 21.90 -9.24
C LEU A 248 -30.35 22.76 -9.99
N VAL A 249 -30.65 23.19 -11.22
CA VAL A 249 -29.78 24.09 -11.99
C VAL A 249 -29.66 25.46 -11.30
N ASP A 250 -30.76 26.00 -10.78
CA ASP A 250 -30.74 27.27 -10.02
C ASP A 250 -29.90 27.15 -8.73
N GLN A 251 -29.93 25.99 -8.07
CA GLN A 251 -29.10 25.72 -6.88
C GLN A 251 -27.59 25.74 -7.19
N LEU A 252 -27.15 25.37 -8.41
CA LEU A 252 -25.73 25.44 -8.79
C LEU A 252 -25.14 26.85 -8.63
N ARG A 253 -25.97 27.90 -8.80
CA ARG A 253 -25.55 29.30 -8.65
C ARG A 253 -25.37 29.73 -7.18
N ILE A 254 -26.03 29.02 -6.26
CA ILE A 254 -26.15 29.40 -4.85
C ILE A 254 -25.26 28.49 -3.97
N CYS A 255 -24.82 27.35 -4.48
CA CYS A 255 -24.00 26.39 -3.75
C CYS A 255 -22.65 26.97 -3.30
N PRO A 256 -22.35 26.98 -1.98
CA PRO A 256 -21.11 27.50 -1.43
C PRO A 256 -19.90 26.58 -1.64
N THR A 257 -20.10 25.28 -1.87
CA THR A 257 -19.00 24.30 -1.93
C THR A 257 -18.92 23.57 -3.27
N LEU A 258 -17.70 23.23 -3.69
CA LEU A 258 -17.46 22.45 -4.92
C LEU A 258 -18.03 21.02 -4.81
N GLN A 259 -18.10 20.47 -3.59
CA GLN A 259 -18.71 19.17 -3.31
C GLN A 259 -20.21 19.18 -3.64
N GLU A 260 -20.96 20.18 -3.15
CA GLU A 260 -22.39 20.30 -3.44
C GLU A 260 -22.65 20.49 -4.95
N GLN A 261 -21.82 21.28 -5.63
CA GLN A 261 -21.91 21.42 -7.09
C GLN A 261 -21.73 20.06 -7.80
N ALA A 262 -20.76 19.25 -7.37
CA ALA A 262 -20.56 17.92 -7.93
C ALA A 262 -21.73 16.98 -7.68
N ASP A 263 -22.33 17.03 -6.48
CA ASP A 263 -23.47 16.20 -6.12
C ASP A 263 -24.72 16.57 -6.94
N ILE A 264 -24.98 17.86 -7.15
CA ILE A 264 -26.06 18.31 -8.04
C ILE A 264 -25.81 17.87 -9.48
N LEU A 265 -24.61 18.08 -10.00
CA LEU A 265 -24.27 17.67 -11.36
C LEU A 265 -24.34 16.14 -11.53
N TYR A 266 -24.00 15.37 -10.50
CA TYR A 266 -24.17 13.92 -10.49
C TYR A 266 -25.65 13.52 -10.57
N MET A 267 -26.52 14.18 -9.80
CA MET A 267 -27.97 13.95 -9.89
C MET A 267 -28.49 14.28 -11.29
N LEU A 268 -28.11 15.41 -11.86
CA LEU A 268 -28.49 15.79 -13.23
C LEU A 268 -27.96 14.78 -14.27
N HIS A 269 -26.72 14.30 -14.10
CA HIS A 269 -26.12 13.28 -14.95
C HIS A 269 -26.92 11.98 -14.93
N ILE A 270 -27.37 11.51 -13.76
CA ILE A 270 -28.20 10.30 -13.64
C ILE A 270 -29.58 10.51 -14.25
N LEU A 271 -30.21 11.66 -14.00
CA LEU A 271 -31.61 11.90 -14.36
C LEU A 271 -31.80 12.24 -15.84
N LYS A 272 -30.88 13.00 -16.44
CA LYS A 272 -31.02 13.54 -17.81
C LYS A 272 -29.92 13.08 -18.77
N GLY A 273 -28.82 12.55 -18.24
CA GLY A 273 -27.65 12.15 -19.02
C GLY A 273 -26.62 13.27 -19.20
N PRO A 274 -25.41 12.93 -19.69
CA PRO A 274 -24.28 13.85 -19.79
C PRO A 274 -24.47 14.97 -20.83
N GLU A 275 -25.15 14.69 -21.94
CA GLU A 275 -25.32 15.63 -23.06
C GLU A 275 -26.57 16.54 -22.90
N TRP A 276 -27.23 16.46 -21.73
CA TRP A 276 -28.36 17.33 -21.43
C TRP A 276 -27.90 18.76 -21.19
N HIS A 277 -28.55 19.71 -21.87
CA HIS A 277 -28.23 21.13 -21.80
C HIS A 277 -28.99 21.78 -20.63
N THR A 278 -28.25 22.54 -19.81
CA THR A 278 -28.78 23.09 -18.55
C THR A 278 -29.51 24.42 -18.70
N GLY A 279 -29.39 25.12 -19.84
CA GLY A 279 -29.90 26.48 -20.01
C GLY A 279 -29.22 27.53 -19.11
N LEU A 280 -28.06 27.18 -18.53
CA LEU A 280 -27.32 28.06 -17.64
C LEU A 280 -26.58 29.13 -18.47
N ASP A 281 -26.87 30.41 -18.20
CA ASP A 281 -26.24 31.61 -18.78
C ASP A 281 -26.34 31.80 -20.32
N SER A 282 -26.86 30.82 -21.06
CA SER A 282 -27.16 30.91 -22.50
C SER A 282 -28.22 29.88 -22.91
N GLU A 283 -28.77 30.04 -24.12
CA GLU A 283 -29.66 29.08 -24.77
C GLU A 283 -28.91 28.47 -25.97
N PRO A 284 -28.64 27.15 -26.01
CA PRO A 284 -29.17 26.11 -25.12
C PRO A 284 -28.45 25.96 -23.76
N GLY A 285 -27.35 26.67 -23.51
CA GLY A 285 -26.59 26.57 -22.25
C GLY A 285 -25.57 25.43 -22.27
N PRO A 286 -24.67 25.35 -21.28
CA PRO A 286 -23.69 24.27 -21.20
C PRO A 286 -24.36 22.94 -20.84
N THR A 287 -23.79 21.86 -21.33
CA THR A 287 -24.19 20.49 -20.99
C THR A 287 -23.74 20.11 -19.58
N VAL A 288 -24.38 19.11 -18.97
CA VAL A 288 -23.94 18.55 -17.68
C VAL A 288 -22.48 18.08 -17.74
N LYS A 289 -22.07 17.48 -18.86
CA LYS A 289 -20.69 17.04 -19.08
C LYS A 289 -19.71 18.20 -19.16
N GLU A 290 -20.05 19.29 -19.84
CA GLU A 290 -19.20 20.50 -19.88
C GLU A 290 -19.05 21.10 -18.49
N LEU A 291 -20.14 21.24 -17.73
CA LEU A 291 -20.10 21.73 -16.35
C LEU A 291 -19.27 20.82 -15.42
N LEU A 292 -19.41 19.50 -15.54
CA LEU A 292 -18.59 18.54 -14.79
C LEU A 292 -17.11 18.62 -15.19
N THR A 293 -16.82 18.87 -16.47
CA THR A 293 -15.45 19.02 -16.97
C THR A 293 -14.83 20.31 -16.46
N GLU A 294 -15.58 21.41 -16.45
CA GLU A 294 -15.15 22.68 -15.84
C GLU A 294 -14.91 22.51 -14.33
N LEU A 295 -15.85 21.87 -13.63
CA LEU A 295 -15.70 21.58 -12.20
C LEU A 295 -14.47 20.71 -11.94
N TYR A 296 -14.20 19.69 -12.76
CA TYR A 296 -12.99 18.88 -12.68
C TYR A 296 -11.72 19.74 -12.76
N VAL A 297 -11.66 20.71 -13.69
CA VAL A 297 -10.51 21.62 -13.82
C VAL A 297 -10.36 22.50 -12.57
N ARG A 298 -11.45 23.09 -12.06
CA ARG A 298 -11.45 23.95 -10.86
C ARG A 298 -11.05 23.17 -9.59
N VAL A 299 -11.57 21.96 -9.41
CA VAL A 299 -11.21 21.07 -8.30
C VAL A 299 -9.75 20.60 -8.44
N GLY A 300 -9.27 20.40 -9.67
CA GLY A 300 -7.86 20.09 -9.96
C GLY A 300 -6.89 21.18 -9.49
N GLN A 301 -7.27 22.46 -9.64
CA GLN A 301 -6.47 23.60 -9.17
C GLN A 301 -6.38 23.64 -7.64
N THR A 302 -7.48 23.35 -6.94
CA THR A 302 -7.52 23.30 -5.47
C THR A 302 -7.02 21.96 -4.89
N ARG A 303 -6.67 20.99 -5.75
CA ARG A 303 -6.14 19.66 -5.39
C ARG A 303 -6.99 18.92 -4.35
N GLN A 304 -8.32 19.03 -4.42
CA GLN A 304 -9.23 18.27 -3.57
C GLN A 304 -9.37 16.83 -4.09
N TRP A 305 -8.40 15.97 -3.76
CA TRP A 305 -8.22 14.66 -4.40
C TRP A 305 -9.42 13.71 -4.31
N ALA A 306 -10.17 13.68 -3.20
CA ALA A 306 -11.36 12.83 -3.12
C ALA A 306 -12.43 13.27 -4.12
N LEU A 307 -12.61 14.58 -4.27
CA LEU A 307 -13.57 15.16 -5.21
C LEU A 307 -13.10 14.97 -6.67
N ILE A 308 -11.79 15.07 -6.93
CA ILE A 308 -11.21 14.75 -8.26
C ILE A 308 -11.49 13.29 -8.63
N ARG A 309 -11.27 12.34 -7.71
CA ARG A 309 -11.59 10.91 -7.91
C ARG A 309 -13.07 10.70 -8.21
N TYR A 310 -13.94 11.36 -7.44
CA TYR A 310 -15.38 11.27 -7.60
C TYR A 310 -15.84 11.79 -8.97
N ILE A 311 -15.46 13.02 -9.35
CA ILE A 311 -15.81 13.61 -10.65
C ILE A 311 -15.22 12.81 -11.81
N SER A 312 -14.01 12.27 -11.66
CA SER A 312 -13.39 11.40 -12.66
C SER A 312 -14.20 10.13 -12.89
N GLY A 313 -14.77 9.56 -11.83
CA GLY A 313 -15.67 8.42 -11.92
C GLY A 313 -17.00 8.76 -12.61
N ILE A 314 -17.58 9.92 -12.34
CA ILE A 314 -18.80 10.41 -13.03
C ILE A 314 -18.52 10.58 -14.53
N LEU A 315 -17.41 11.23 -14.88
CA LEU A 315 -17.00 11.45 -16.27
C LEU A 315 -16.47 10.18 -16.96
N LYS A 316 -16.31 9.07 -16.24
CA LYS A 316 -15.67 7.83 -16.72
C LYS A 316 -14.33 8.09 -17.40
N LYS A 317 -13.48 8.92 -16.78
CA LYS A 317 -12.17 9.26 -17.33
C LYS A 317 -11.31 8.00 -17.49
N LYS A 318 -10.64 7.89 -18.65
CA LYS A 318 -9.86 6.71 -19.01
C LYS A 318 -8.53 6.68 -18.26
N VAL A 319 -8.31 5.64 -17.45
CA VAL A 319 -7.01 5.40 -16.82
C VAL A 319 -6.03 4.89 -17.88
N GLU A 320 -4.91 5.59 -18.07
CA GLU A 320 -3.90 5.17 -19.03
C GLU A 320 -3.27 3.82 -18.65
N ALA A 321 -3.10 2.95 -19.64
CA ALA A 321 -2.40 1.67 -19.51
C ALA A 321 -2.93 0.74 -18.40
N LEU A 322 -4.23 0.80 -18.06
CA LEU A 322 -4.83 -0.05 -17.02
C LEU A 322 -4.81 -1.54 -17.39
N ASP A 323 -5.18 -1.87 -18.63
CA ASP A 323 -5.15 -3.22 -19.19
C ASP A 323 -3.72 -3.75 -19.36
N GLU A 324 -2.79 -2.87 -19.75
CA GLU A 324 -1.34 -3.17 -19.73
C GLU A 324 -0.84 -3.45 -18.31
N ALA A 325 -1.23 -2.63 -17.32
CA ALA A 325 -0.87 -2.84 -15.91
C ALA A 325 -1.41 -4.19 -15.37
N CYS A 326 -2.66 -4.52 -15.70
CA CYS A 326 -3.26 -5.81 -15.39
C CYS A 326 -2.46 -6.96 -16.03
N THR A 327 -2.18 -6.85 -17.33
CA THR A 327 -1.41 -7.85 -18.09
C THR A 327 0.01 -8.03 -17.53
N ASP A 328 0.67 -6.94 -17.16
CA ASP A 328 1.99 -6.96 -16.56
C ASP A 328 1.99 -7.73 -15.24
N LEU A 329 1.03 -7.50 -14.35
CA LEU A 329 0.92 -8.22 -13.09
C LEU A 329 0.67 -9.72 -13.32
N LEU A 330 -0.25 -10.06 -14.23
CA LEU A 330 -0.58 -11.45 -14.57
C LEU A 330 0.61 -12.19 -15.20
N SER A 331 1.38 -11.53 -16.08
CA SER A 331 2.57 -12.12 -16.71
C SER A 331 3.69 -12.44 -15.72
N HIS A 332 3.72 -11.77 -14.57
CA HIS A 332 4.60 -12.09 -13.43
C HIS A 332 4.04 -13.19 -12.51
N GLN A 333 3.11 -14.01 -13.03
CA GLN A 333 2.47 -15.13 -12.33
C GLN A 333 1.73 -14.70 -11.07
N LYS A 334 1.11 -13.51 -11.11
CA LYS A 334 0.24 -13.02 -10.03
C LYS A 334 -1.21 -13.14 -10.45
N HIS A 335 -2.05 -13.73 -9.64
CA HIS A 335 -3.50 -13.57 -9.79
C HIS A 335 -3.93 -12.28 -9.10
N LEU A 336 -4.92 -11.59 -9.66
CA LEU A 336 -5.44 -10.36 -9.08
C LEU A 336 -6.85 -10.60 -8.54
N THR A 337 -7.22 -9.85 -7.51
CA THR A 337 -8.63 -9.72 -7.12
C THR A 337 -8.99 -8.29 -6.80
N VAL A 338 -10.23 -7.94 -7.12
CA VAL A 338 -10.83 -6.64 -6.85
C VAL A 338 -12.11 -6.84 -6.04
N GLY A 339 -12.50 -5.83 -5.27
CA GLY A 339 -13.57 -5.95 -4.27
C GLY A 339 -13.11 -6.58 -2.95
N LEU A 340 -14.00 -6.59 -1.96
CA LEU A 340 -13.75 -7.15 -0.64
C LEU A 340 -14.31 -8.58 -0.51
N PRO A 341 -13.61 -9.51 0.17
CA PRO A 341 -14.12 -10.85 0.41
C PRO A 341 -15.39 -10.86 1.29
N PRO A 342 -16.20 -11.93 1.24
CA PRO A 342 -16.07 -13.10 0.37
C PRO A 342 -16.70 -12.91 -1.03
N GLU A 343 -16.49 -13.87 -1.93
CA GLU A 343 -17.25 -13.98 -3.18
C GLU A 343 -18.77 -13.96 -2.89
N PRO A 344 -19.61 -13.31 -3.73
CA PRO A 344 -19.35 -12.81 -5.09
C PRO A 344 -18.86 -11.36 -5.17
N ARG A 345 -18.61 -10.69 -4.04
CA ARG A 345 -18.14 -9.29 -3.98
C ARG A 345 -16.68 -9.18 -4.42
N GLU A 346 -15.86 -10.13 -3.98
CA GLU A 346 -14.51 -10.31 -4.51
C GLU A 346 -14.59 -10.96 -5.89
N LYS A 347 -13.94 -10.36 -6.89
CA LYS A 347 -13.84 -10.86 -8.26
C LYS A 347 -12.40 -11.24 -8.55
N THR A 348 -12.18 -12.46 -9.07
CA THR A 348 -10.84 -12.96 -9.41
C THR A 348 -10.52 -12.68 -10.87
N ILE A 349 -9.35 -12.11 -11.14
CA ILE A 349 -8.79 -11.89 -12.48
C ILE A 349 -7.55 -12.80 -12.59
N SER A 350 -7.63 -13.81 -13.46
CA SER A 350 -6.57 -14.79 -13.68
C SER A 350 -6.01 -14.79 -15.10
N THR A 351 -6.69 -14.11 -16.02
CA THR A 351 -6.30 -13.95 -17.42
C THR A 351 -6.36 -12.48 -17.80
N PRO A 352 -5.54 -12.01 -18.76
CA PRO A 352 -5.64 -10.65 -19.27
C PRO A 352 -7.05 -10.36 -19.78
N ILE A 353 -7.58 -9.19 -19.44
CA ILE A 353 -8.92 -8.75 -19.80
C ILE A 353 -8.79 -7.42 -20.56
N PRO A 354 -9.55 -7.20 -21.66
CA PRO A 354 -9.59 -5.91 -22.34
C PRO A 354 -10.02 -4.77 -21.41
N TYR A 355 -9.61 -3.54 -21.75
CA TYR A 355 -9.88 -2.34 -20.94
C TYR A 355 -11.36 -2.20 -20.50
N GLU A 356 -12.31 -2.26 -21.44
CA GLU A 356 -13.73 -2.02 -21.15
C GLU A 356 -14.33 -3.07 -20.21
N GLU A 357 -14.00 -4.34 -20.42
CA GLU A 357 -14.44 -5.45 -19.57
C GLU A 357 -13.81 -5.36 -18.18
N LEU A 358 -12.54 -4.94 -18.09
CA LEU A 358 -11.83 -4.75 -16.83
C LEU A 358 -12.46 -3.63 -15.99
N VAL A 359 -12.78 -2.49 -16.60
CA VAL A 359 -13.46 -1.39 -15.91
C VAL A 359 -14.84 -1.82 -15.40
N HIS A 360 -15.64 -2.51 -16.22
CA HIS A 360 -16.95 -3.01 -15.80
C HIS A 360 -16.84 -3.99 -14.62
N LEU A 361 -15.86 -4.89 -14.64
CA LEU A 361 -15.60 -5.84 -13.56
C LEU A 361 -15.22 -5.10 -12.26
N ILE A 362 -14.39 -4.06 -12.34
CA ILE A 362 -14.01 -3.24 -11.18
C ILE A 362 -15.20 -2.46 -10.64
N ASP A 363 -16.05 -1.89 -11.49
CA ASP A 363 -17.26 -1.16 -11.09
C ASP A 363 -18.26 -2.06 -10.34
N GLU A 364 -18.46 -3.29 -10.84
CA GLU A 364 -19.30 -4.30 -10.18
C GLU A 364 -18.73 -4.69 -8.82
N ALA A 365 -17.41 -4.97 -8.75
CA ALA A 365 -16.72 -5.32 -7.51
C ALA A 365 -16.69 -4.19 -6.48
N SER A 366 -16.79 -2.94 -6.94
CA SER A 366 -16.84 -1.72 -6.13
C SER A 366 -18.25 -1.34 -5.70
N GLU A 367 -19.26 -2.21 -5.89
CA GLU A 367 -20.66 -1.96 -5.53
C GLU A 367 -21.22 -0.66 -6.16
N LYS A 368 -20.76 -0.31 -7.37
CA LYS A 368 -21.08 0.96 -8.07
C LYS A 368 -20.61 2.23 -7.32
N ASN A 369 -19.68 2.13 -6.39
CA ASN A 369 -19.02 3.28 -5.81
C ASN A 369 -17.95 3.80 -6.78
N LEU A 370 -18.24 4.95 -7.39
CA LEU A 370 -17.39 5.59 -8.42
C LEU A 370 -15.98 5.85 -7.91
N SER A 371 -15.85 6.41 -6.70
CA SER A 371 -14.56 6.80 -6.15
C SER A 371 -13.70 5.58 -5.78
N VAL A 372 -14.31 4.51 -5.25
CA VAL A 372 -13.60 3.25 -4.94
C VAL A 372 -13.20 2.51 -6.21
N SER A 373 -14.02 2.55 -7.26
CA SER A 373 -13.66 2.00 -8.57
C SER A 373 -12.43 2.70 -9.13
N VAL A 374 -12.44 4.04 -9.17
CA VAL A 374 -11.31 4.85 -9.62
C VAL A 374 -10.06 4.57 -8.79
N LEU A 375 -10.17 4.54 -7.45
CA LEU A 375 -9.05 4.20 -6.57
C LEU A 375 -8.52 2.78 -6.84
N THR A 376 -9.38 1.80 -7.09
CA THR A 376 -8.97 0.43 -7.41
C THR A 376 -8.16 0.38 -8.70
N GLN A 377 -8.55 1.16 -9.71
CA GLN A 377 -7.80 1.31 -10.96
C GLN A 377 -6.44 1.98 -10.72
N GLU A 378 -6.36 3.04 -9.89
CA GLU A 378 -5.09 3.66 -9.51
C GLU A 378 -4.14 2.67 -8.84
N ILE A 379 -4.63 1.96 -7.81
CA ILE A 379 -3.81 1.03 -7.05
C ILE A 379 -3.30 -0.10 -7.97
N MET A 380 -4.11 -0.56 -8.93
CA MET A 380 -3.66 -1.55 -9.92
C MET A 380 -2.49 -1.03 -10.76
N VAL A 381 -2.56 0.22 -11.23
CA VAL A 381 -1.45 0.86 -11.96
C VAL A 381 -0.21 0.96 -11.07
N TYR A 382 -0.34 1.39 -9.81
CA TYR A 382 0.80 1.50 -8.90
C TYR A 382 1.43 0.15 -8.58
N LEU A 383 0.63 -0.90 -8.41
CA LEU A 383 1.11 -2.26 -8.22
C LEU A 383 1.93 -2.72 -9.42
N ALA A 384 1.48 -2.43 -10.64
CA ALA A 384 2.24 -2.74 -11.86
C ALA A 384 3.56 -1.96 -11.92
N MET A 385 3.56 -0.66 -11.57
CA MET A 385 4.78 0.14 -11.47
C MET A 385 5.79 -0.48 -10.50
N TYR A 386 5.34 -0.94 -9.32
CA TYR A 386 6.19 -1.63 -8.36
C TYR A 386 6.64 -3.01 -8.83
N MET A 387 5.81 -3.75 -9.55
CA MET A 387 6.21 -5.04 -10.12
C MET A 387 7.36 -4.87 -11.11
N ARG A 388 7.32 -3.83 -11.95
CA ARG A 388 8.36 -3.52 -12.95
C ARG A 388 9.68 -3.10 -12.31
N THR A 389 9.64 -2.31 -11.24
CA THR A 389 10.83 -1.70 -10.62
C THR A 389 11.39 -2.50 -9.44
N GLN A 390 10.53 -3.14 -8.63
CA GLN A 390 10.88 -3.82 -7.39
C GLN A 390 10.06 -5.12 -7.20
N PRO A 391 10.21 -6.14 -8.07
CA PRO A 391 9.42 -7.38 -8.01
C PRO A 391 9.59 -8.16 -6.69
N ALA A 392 10.68 -7.92 -5.96
CA ALA A 392 10.93 -8.53 -4.65
C ALA A 392 9.86 -8.17 -3.59
N LEU A 393 9.13 -7.06 -3.74
CA LEU A 393 8.02 -6.69 -2.86
C LEU A 393 6.88 -7.71 -2.91
N PHE A 394 6.78 -8.48 -4.00
CA PHE A 394 5.74 -9.49 -4.24
C PHE A 394 6.26 -10.93 -4.11
N ALA A 395 7.41 -11.13 -3.46
CA ALA A 395 7.97 -12.46 -3.23
C ALA A 395 6.97 -13.35 -2.49
N GLU A 396 6.72 -14.55 -3.02
CA GLU A 396 5.74 -15.54 -2.52
C GLU A 396 4.29 -15.04 -2.35
N MET A 397 3.98 -13.83 -2.81
CA MET A 397 2.60 -13.36 -2.92
C MET A 397 2.07 -13.77 -4.29
N PHE A 398 1.33 -14.86 -4.37
CA PHE A 398 0.80 -15.37 -5.64
C PHE A 398 -0.52 -14.72 -6.07
N ARG A 399 -1.31 -14.26 -5.10
CA ARG A 399 -2.57 -13.57 -5.32
C ARG A 399 -2.50 -12.19 -4.68
N ILE A 400 -2.68 -11.14 -5.48
CA ILE A 400 -2.70 -9.75 -5.02
C ILE A 400 -4.16 -9.33 -4.88
N ARG A 401 -4.60 -9.14 -3.63
CA ARG A 401 -5.99 -8.79 -3.30
C ARG A 401 -6.11 -7.29 -3.11
N ILE A 402 -6.46 -6.58 -4.17
CA ILE A 402 -6.43 -5.10 -4.21
C ILE A 402 -7.41 -4.51 -3.18
N GLY A 403 -8.61 -5.08 -3.04
CA GLY A 403 -9.57 -4.62 -2.04
C GLY A 403 -9.07 -4.75 -0.60
N LEU A 404 -8.37 -5.83 -0.27
CA LEU A 404 -7.76 -5.99 1.06
C LEU A 404 -6.57 -5.05 1.27
N ILE A 405 -5.79 -4.77 0.22
CA ILE A 405 -4.71 -3.78 0.28
C ILE A 405 -5.29 -2.39 0.63
N ILE A 406 -6.36 -1.97 -0.05
CA ILE A 406 -7.05 -0.69 0.24
C ILE A 406 -7.55 -0.66 1.68
N GLN A 407 -8.15 -1.76 2.17
CA GLN A 407 -8.61 -1.86 3.54
C GLN A 407 -7.46 -1.75 4.56
N VAL A 408 -6.32 -2.40 4.29
CA VAL A 408 -5.12 -2.31 5.13
C VAL A 408 -4.59 -0.88 5.13
N MET A 409 -4.55 -0.20 3.97
CA MET A 409 -4.14 1.21 3.88
C MET A 409 -5.04 2.12 4.74
N ALA A 410 -6.37 1.95 4.66
CA ALA A 410 -7.30 2.71 5.50
C ALA A 410 -7.12 2.42 7.00
N THR A 411 -6.94 1.15 7.37
CA THR A 411 -6.77 0.74 8.77
C THR A 411 -5.47 1.27 9.35
N GLU A 412 -4.40 1.29 8.55
CA GLU A 412 -3.11 1.84 8.95
C GLU A 412 -3.17 3.35 9.11
N LEU A 413 -3.84 4.07 8.21
CA LEU A 413 -4.11 5.50 8.39
C LEU A 413 -4.92 5.78 9.65
N ALA A 414 -5.95 4.98 9.95
CA ALA A 414 -6.75 5.11 11.16
C ALA A 414 -5.88 5.02 12.42
N HIS A 415 -4.94 4.07 12.42
CA HIS A 415 -3.99 3.87 13.52
C HIS A 415 -3.04 5.07 13.69
N PHE A 416 -2.43 5.55 12.60
CA PHE A 416 -1.48 6.67 12.65
C PHE A 416 -2.14 8.01 13.00
N LEU A 417 -3.31 8.28 12.42
CA LEU A 417 -4.07 9.51 12.68
C LEU A 417 -4.91 9.44 13.97
N ARG A 418 -4.98 8.27 14.62
CA ARG A 418 -5.83 8.00 15.79
C ARG A 418 -7.29 8.41 15.55
N CYS A 419 -7.78 8.13 14.36
CA CYS A 419 -9.12 8.51 13.93
C CYS A 419 -10.03 7.30 13.76
N SER A 420 -11.32 7.57 13.55
CA SER A 420 -12.31 6.53 13.26
C SER A 420 -12.06 5.91 11.87
N GLY A 421 -12.56 4.70 11.63
CA GLY A 421 -12.42 4.04 10.32
C GLY A 421 -13.06 4.82 9.17
N THR A 422 -14.15 5.57 9.44
CA THR A 422 -14.79 6.47 8.47
C THR A 422 -13.90 7.64 8.12
N GLU A 423 -13.38 8.33 9.14
CA GLU A 423 -12.47 9.46 8.94
C GLU A 423 -11.19 8.99 8.23
N ALA A 424 -10.67 7.81 8.56
CA ALA A 424 -9.50 7.24 7.88
C ALA A 424 -9.75 6.95 6.40
N THR A 425 -10.96 6.51 6.05
CA THR A 425 -11.36 6.28 4.66
C THR A 425 -11.47 7.60 3.90
N GLU A 426 -12.09 8.63 4.48
CA GLU A 426 -12.14 9.97 3.88
C GLU A 426 -10.71 10.54 3.68
N ASN A 427 -9.84 10.39 4.66
CA ASN A 427 -8.44 10.78 4.59
C ASN A 427 -7.68 10.00 3.49
N LEU A 428 -7.92 8.70 3.35
CA LEU A 428 -7.36 7.87 2.27
C LEU A 428 -7.79 8.41 0.90
N MET A 429 -9.08 8.71 0.72
CA MET A 429 -9.61 9.24 -0.54
C MET A 429 -9.07 10.63 -0.86
N ASN A 430 -8.63 11.38 0.14
CA ASN A 430 -8.02 12.70 0.00
C ASN A 430 -6.49 12.69 -0.18
N LEU A 431 -5.83 11.53 -0.17
CA LEU A 431 -4.40 11.48 -0.47
C LEU A 431 -4.12 11.85 -1.93
N SER A 432 -3.03 12.58 -2.14
CA SER A 432 -2.50 12.81 -3.48
C SER A 432 -2.08 11.47 -4.14
N PRO A 433 -2.02 11.39 -5.48
CA PRO A 433 -1.47 10.23 -6.19
C PRO A 433 -0.11 9.76 -5.65
N SER A 434 0.82 10.68 -5.38
CA SER A 434 2.15 10.37 -4.86
C SER A 434 2.14 9.89 -3.41
N ASP A 435 1.30 10.46 -2.54
CA ASP A 435 1.12 10.00 -1.16
C ASP A 435 0.44 8.63 -1.11
N MET A 436 -0.59 8.41 -1.94
CA MET A 436 -1.26 7.13 -2.10
C MET A 436 -0.26 6.03 -2.53
N LYS A 437 0.56 6.34 -3.54
CA LYS A 437 1.61 5.44 -4.03
C LYS A 437 2.67 5.17 -2.94
N SER A 438 3.04 6.18 -2.15
CA SER A 438 4.02 6.05 -1.06
C SER A 438 3.47 5.19 0.09
N LEU A 439 2.22 5.43 0.51
CA LEU A 439 1.53 4.60 1.49
C LEU A 439 1.50 3.14 1.04
N LEU A 440 1.12 2.88 -0.22
CA LEU A 440 1.13 1.54 -0.79
C LEU A 440 2.51 0.87 -0.68
N TYR A 441 3.59 1.59 -0.98
CA TYR A 441 4.94 1.05 -0.81
C TYR A 441 5.28 0.72 0.64
N HIS A 442 4.88 1.55 1.60
CA HIS A 442 5.12 1.25 3.01
C HIS A 442 4.32 0.03 3.49
N ILE A 443 3.09 -0.15 3.01
CA ILE A 443 2.28 -1.36 3.28
C ILE A 443 2.96 -2.60 2.69
N LEU A 444 3.37 -2.54 1.41
CA LEU A 444 4.00 -3.67 0.72
C LEU A 444 5.41 -3.96 1.24
N SER A 445 6.21 -2.96 1.57
CA SER A 445 7.55 -3.19 2.14
C SER A 445 7.49 -3.56 3.63
N GLY A 446 6.39 -3.19 4.30
CA GLY A 446 6.22 -3.23 5.76
C GLY A 446 7.25 -2.38 6.51
N LYS A 447 7.78 -1.33 5.86
CA LYS A 447 8.59 -0.29 6.50
C LYS A 447 7.69 0.62 7.35
N GLU A 448 8.29 1.24 8.35
CA GLU A 448 7.62 2.30 9.10
C GLU A 448 7.50 3.57 8.27
N PHE A 449 6.47 4.35 8.53
CA PHE A 449 6.22 5.65 7.92
C PHE A 449 5.56 6.59 8.93
N GLY A 450 5.77 7.87 8.73
CA GLY A 450 5.09 8.94 9.46
C GLY A 450 3.91 9.44 8.65
N VAL A 451 2.90 9.95 9.35
CA VAL A 451 1.76 10.65 8.73
C VAL A 451 1.70 12.03 9.35
N GLU A 452 1.84 13.05 8.52
CA GLU A 452 1.70 14.44 8.94
C GLU A 452 0.37 14.98 8.42
N LYS A 453 -0.45 15.53 9.32
CA LYS A 453 -1.70 16.22 8.99
C LYS A 453 -1.44 17.72 9.07
N SER A 454 -1.38 18.36 7.91
CA SER A 454 -1.29 19.83 7.82
C SER A 454 -2.68 20.41 7.50
N VAL A 455 -2.96 21.59 8.03
CA VAL A 455 -4.18 22.35 7.70
C VAL A 455 -3.74 23.49 6.79
N GLN A 456 -4.15 23.45 5.53
CA GLN A 456 -3.93 24.53 4.58
C GLN A 456 -5.20 25.36 4.50
N SER A 457 -5.08 26.67 4.73
CA SER A 457 -6.14 27.63 4.46
C SER A 457 -5.94 28.17 3.05
N VAL A 458 -6.73 27.70 2.09
CA VAL A 458 -6.84 28.32 0.77
C VAL A 458 -8.29 28.78 0.64
N ASP A 459 -8.49 30.10 0.53
CA ASP A 459 -9.77 30.78 0.31
C ASP A 459 -10.93 30.29 1.21
N SER A 460 -10.91 30.69 2.47
CA SER A 460 -11.99 30.53 3.47
C SER A 460 -12.50 29.09 3.73
N SER A 461 -11.91 28.07 3.09
CA SER A 461 -12.17 26.65 3.31
C SER A 461 -10.93 25.98 3.94
N LEU A 462 -11.12 25.31 5.07
CA LEU A 462 -10.06 24.57 5.76
C LEU A 462 -9.89 23.23 5.04
N THR A 463 -8.81 23.06 4.27
CA THR A 463 -8.47 21.75 3.68
C THR A 463 -7.38 21.08 4.51
N THR A 464 -7.62 19.83 4.88
CA THR A 464 -6.62 19.02 5.59
C THR A 464 -5.81 18.26 4.56
N ALA A 465 -4.52 18.55 4.47
CA ALA A 465 -3.58 17.88 3.60
C ALA A 465 -2.77 16.86 4.42
N ILE A 466 -2.79 15.61 3.98
CA ILE A 466 -2.04 14.52 4.60
C ILE A 466 -0.84 14.20 3.72
N SER A 467 0.35 14.22 4.31
CA SER A 467 1.58 13.76 3.66
C SER A 467 2.10 12.49 4.32
N ILE A 468 2.62 11.58 3.49
CA ILE A 468 3.24 10.33 3.93
C ILE A 468 4.77 10.52 3.94
N CYS A 469 5.36 10.52 5.13
CA CYS A 469 6.79 10.76 5.31
C CYS A 469 7.55 9.46 5.55
N GLU A 470 8.69 9.27 4.89
CA GLU A 470 9.62 8.20 5.22
C GLU A 470 10.34 8.55 6.54
N VAL A 471 10.22 7.69 7.55
CA VAL A 471 10.96 7.86 8.81
C VAL A 471 12.38 7.35 8.58
N GLU A 472 13.39 8.22 8.66
CA GLU A 472 14.79 7.82 8.52
C GLU A 472 15.13 6.67 9.48
N ALA A 473 15.84 5.67 8.96
CA ALA A 473 15.99 4.35 9.54
C ALA A 473 16.69 4.33 10.91
N VAL A 474 15.94 4.48 12.00
CA VAL A 474 16.33 3.95 13.32
C VAL A 474 16.01 2.45 13.32
N GLY A 475 16.89 1.68 12.67
CA GLY A 475 16.91 0.23 12.77
C GLY A 475 15.85 -0.49 11.94
N ALA A 476 15.94 -0.39 10.62
CA ALA A 476 15.30 -1.38 9.75
C ALA A 476 15.77 -2.78 10.17
N THR A 477 14.89 -3.58 10.78
CA THR A 477 15.15 -4.99 11.01
C THR A 477 15.26 -5.63 9.64
N LYS A 478 16.48 -6.06 9.27
CA LYS A 478 16.70 -6.83 8.04
C LYS A 478 15.67 -7.96 8.03
N PRO A 479 14.79 -8.04 7.02
CA PRO A 479 13.81 -9.11 6.96
C PRO A 479 14.55 -10.42 6.69
N GLU A 480 13.97 -11.51 7.21
CA GLU A 480 14.24 -12.89 6.80
C GLU A 480 15.72 -13.23 6.54
N ARG A 481 16.40 -13.73 7.56
CA ARG A 481 17.42 -14.80 7.47
C ARG A 481 18.17 -14.94 8.77
N ALA A 482 18.34 -13.88 9.55
CA ALA A 482 19.20 -13.93 10.73
C ALA A 482 18.74 -14.97 11.77
N GLY A 483 17.45 -15.01 12.11
CA GLY A 483 16.93 -15.95 13.13
C GLY A 483 17.07 -17.42 12.77
N LEU A 484 16.45 -17.84 11.66
CA LEU A 484 16.43 -19.26 11.26
C LEU A 484 17.78 -19.75 10.72
N VAL A 485 18.57 -18.90 10.03
CA VAL A 485 19.92 -19.29 9.58
C VAL A 485 20.86 -19.39 10.77
N ARG A 486 20.76 -18.48 11.75
CA ARG A 486 21.51 -18.58 13.01
C ARG A 486 21.12 -19.81 13.80
N LEU A 487 19.82 -20.09 13.93
CA LEU A 487 19.32 -21.31 14.57
C LEU A 487 19.82 -22.55 13.81
N LYS A 488 19.70 -22.60 12.47
CA LYS A 488 20.18 -23.71 11.65
C LYS A 488 21.71 -23.88 11.72
N SER A 489 22.48 -22.78 11.85
CA SER A 489 23.93 -22.86 12.06
C SER A 489 24.28 -23.35 13.46
N GLU A 490 23.58 -22.88 14.49
CA GLU A 490 23.74 -23.35 15.87
C GLU A 490 23.40 -24.86 15.96
N ILE A 491 22.39 -25.33 15.22
CA ILE A 491 22.00 -26.74 15.12
C ILE A 491 23.04 -27.59 14.36
N LYS A 492 23.61 -27.06 13.27
CA LYS A 492 24.68 -27.75 12.54
C LYS A 492 25.96 -27.86 13.38
N GLN A 493 26.24 -26.87 14.22
CA GLN A 493 27.40 -26.86 15.11
C GLN A 493 27.28 -27.93 16.21
N VAL A 494 26.07 -28.16 16.74
CA VAL A 494 25.79 -29.27 17.68
C VAL A 494 25.91 -30.65 17.02
N ARG A 495 25.60 -30.79 15.72
CA ARG A 495 25.78 -32.06 14.97
C ARG A 495 27.24 -32.47 14.77
N ALA A 496 28.20 -31.52 14.83
CA ALA A 496 29.61 -31.82 14.59
C ALA A 496 30.33 -32.40 15.82
N ASP A 497 29.82 -32.15 17.04
CA ASP A 497 30.48 -32.52 18.29
C ASP A 497 29.90 -33.78 18.98
N GLY A 498 28.98 -34.51 18.34
CA GLY A 498 28.37 -35.71 18.95
C GLY A 498 27.93 -36.75 17.93
N ALA A 499 28.70 -37.81 17.79
CA ALA A 499 28.26 -39.05 17.13
C ALA A 499 27.32 -39.81 18.10
N GLY A 500 26.03 -39.50 18.06
CA GLY A 500 25.00 -40.13 18.90
C GLY A 500 23.61 -40.07 18.26
N CYS A 501 22.81 -41.10 18.53
CA CYS A 501 21.52 -41.43 17.90
C CYS A 501 20.57 -40.22 17.70
N SER A 502 19.79 -40.21 16.61
CA SER A 502 18.95 -39.08 16.15
C SER A 502 17.94 -38.54 17.19
N CYS A 503 17.61 -39.31 18.23
CA CYS A 503 16.71 -38.91 19.32
C CYS A 503 17.41 -38.05 20.41
N GLN A 504 18.72 -38.17 20.59
CA GLN A 504 19.48 -37.37 21.57
C GLN A 504 19.73 -35.94 21.09
N VAL A 505 19.75 -35.71 19.77
CA VAL A 505 20.05 -34.39 19.17
C VAL A 505 18.96 -33.36 19.49
N LEU A 506 17.68 -33.76 19.53
CA LEU A 506 16.58 -32.88 19.95
C LEU A 506 16.68 -32.52 21.43
N TRP A 507 17.06 -33.49 22.27
CA TRP A 507 17.23 -33.29 23.71
C TRP A 507 18.43 -32.39 24.03
N SER A 508 19.55 -32.54 23.31
CA SER A 508 20.69 -31.62 23.37
C SER A 508 20.33 -30.21 22.90
N LEU A 509 19.46 -30.06 21.89
CA LEU A 509 18.90 -28.79 21.45
C LEU A 509 18.07 -28.11 22.55
N VAL A 510 17.20 -28.87 23.22
CA VAL A 510 16.42 -28.41 24.38
C VAL A 510 17.35 -28.02 25.53
N LEU A 511 18.41 -28.80 25.80
CA LEU A 511 19.39 -28.50 26.85
C LEU A 511 20.25 -27.26 26.54
N VAL A 512 20.70 -27.06 25.30
CA VAL A 512 21.47 -25.87 24.88
C VAL A 512 20.60 -24.60 24.95
N LEU A 513 19.33 -24.69 24.56
CA LEU A 513 18.36 -23.59 24.72
C LEU A 513 17.98 -23.35 26.19
N SER A 514 18.08 -24.38 27.05
CA SER A 514 17.81 -24.28 28.49
C SER A 514 19.02 -23.80 29.30
N ALA A 515 20.25 -24.05 28.84
CA ALA A 515 21.49 -23.66 29.55
C ALA A 515 21.77 -22.14 29.53
N GLN A 516 21.08 -21.36 28.69
CA GLN A 516 21.08 -19.89 28.79
C GLN A 516 20.19 -19.37 29.93
N SER A 517 19.45 -20.25 30.61
CA SER A 517 18.53 -19.91 31.71
C SER A 517 19.19 -19.79 33.08
N THR A 518 20.32 -20.44 33.31
CA THR A 518 20.92 -20.56 34.65
C THR A 518 22.37 -20.09 34.66
N GLY A 519 22.60 -18.88 35.17
CA GLY A 519 23.95 -18.34 35.35
C GLY A 519 24.03 -17.10 36.25
N HIS A 520 24.20 -17.35 37.55
CA HIS A 520 24.87 -16.51 38.58
C HIS A 520 24.24 -15.19 39.06
N SER A 521 23.62 -15.28 40.24
CA SER A 521 23.42 -14.21 41.22
C SER A 521 24.69 -14.07 42.07
N GLU A 522 25.41 -12.95 41.98
CA GLU A 522 26.37 -12.54 43.01
C GLU A 522 26.20 -11.06 43.41
N LEU A 523 26.07 -10.92 44.74
CA LEU A 523 26.06 -9.78 45.64
C LEU A 523 27.01 -8.60 45.28
N LEU A 524 26.51 -7.35 45.35
CA LEU A 524 27.19 -6.08 45.72
C LEU A 524 26.20 -4.93 45.40
N GLY A 525 25.86 -3.95 46.23
CA GLY A 525 26.16 -3.53 47.59
C GLY A 525 25.26 -2.31 47.86
N LYS A 526 24.81 -2.14 49.11
CA LYS A 526 23.92 -1.05 49.56
C LYS A 526 24.47 0.35 49.23
N GLY A 527 23.63 1.23 48.69
CA GLY A 527 23.91 2.65 48.55
C GLY A 527 22.64 3.48 48.25
N SER A 528 22.29 4.33 49.21
CA SER A 528 21.10 5.18 49.33
C SER A 528 20.64 5.91 48.06
N PHE A 529 19.35 5.79 47.72
CA PHE A 529 18.64 6.68 46.77
C PHE A 529 17.65 7.54 47.55
N SER A 530 17.93 8.84 47.64
CA SER A 530 16.91 9.85 47.88
C SER A 530 17.42 11.18 47.36
N SER A 531 16.94 11.59 46.18
CA SER A 531 16.51 12.97 45.90
C SER A 531 16.35 13.21 44.39
N MET A 532 15.26 13.91 44.08
CA MET A 532 15.01 14.73 42.89
C MET A 532 14.51 14.04 41.61
N LEU A 533 13.19 13.84 41.64
CA LEU A 533 12.26 13.94 40.53
C LEU A 533 12.44 15.25 39.75
N ALA A 534 12.72 15.15 38.45
CA ALA A 534 12.08 15.91 37.38
C ALA A 534 12.71 15.49 36.04
N ASP A 535 11.88 15.04 35.10
CA ASP A 535 11.69 15.73 33.81
C ASP A 535 11.47 14.80 32.60
N GLN A 536 10.38 15.13 31.90
CA GLN A 536 9.90 14.81 30.53
C GLN A 536 10.18 13.44 29.88
N GLY A 537 9.10 12.65 29.75
CA GLY A 537 9.05 11.37 29.04
C GLY A 537 9.02 11.53 27.52
N SER A 538 10.07 11.04 26.86
CA SER A 538 10.04 10.67 25.44
C SER A 538 9.56 9.21 25.32
N LYS A 539 8.47 8.99 24.58
CA LYS A 539 7.96 7.64 24.24
C LYS A 539 8.91 6.99 23.22
N ASP A 540 9.44 5.79 23.48
CA ASP A 540 10.27 5.02 22.54
C ASP A 540 9.37 4.46 21.41
N SER A 541 9.70 4.73 20.14
CA SER A 541 8.81 4.49 18.99
C SER A 541 8.76 3.02 18.51
N ARG A 542 9.31 2.07 19.28
CA ARG A 542 9.57 0.67 18.85
C ARG A 542 8.58 -0.38 19.35
N GLN A 543 7.62 -0.01 20.18
CA GLN A 543 6.58 -0.92 20.66
C GLN A 543 5.48 -1.11 19.61
N GLY A 544 5.01 -2.36 19.43
CA GLY A 544 4.00 -2.71 18.44
C GLY A 544 4.55 -2.98 17.04
N GLN A 545 5.88 -2.91 16.84
CA GLN A 545 6.52 -3.07 15.53
C GLN A 545 6.30 -4.47 14.95
N TRP A 546 6.53 -5.52 15.74
CA TRP A 546 6.40 -6.89 15.27
C TRP A 546 4.94 -7.31 15.16
N GLN A 547 4.10 -6.85 16.10
CA GLN A 547 2.66 -7.07 15.99
C GLN A 547 2.10 -6.43 14.72
N ARG A 548 2.46 -5.17 14.44
CA ARG A 548 2.11 -4.48 13.20
C ARG A 548 2.64 -5.21 11.98
N ARG A 549 3.90 -5.65 11.98
CA ARG A 549 4.47 -6.40 10.86
C ARG A 549 3.67 -7.68 10.57
N ARG A 550 3.32 -8.43 11.61
CA ARG A 550 2.49 -9.64 11.50
C ARG A 550 1.06 -9.32 11.04
N ARG A 551 0.48 -8.20 11.47
CA ARG A 551 -0.81 -7.70 10.94
C ARG A 551 -0.76 -7.50 9.44
N LEU A 552 0.26 -6.77 8.95
CA LEU A 552 0.42 -6.49 7.53
C LEU A 552 0.69 -7.77 6.74
N ASP A 553 1.65 -8.58 7.17
CA ASP A 553 2.00 -9.84 6.50
C ASP A 553 0.78 -10.78 6.46
N GLY A 554 0.04 -10.88 7.56
CA GLY A 554 -1.17 -11.71 7.67
C GLY A 554 -2.31 -11.23 6.78
N ALA A 555 -2.59 -9.93 6.77
CA ALA A 555 -3.66 -9.34 5.96
C ALA A 555 -3.36 -9.43 4.46
N LEU A 556 -2.09 -9.32 4.07
CA LEU A 556 -1.63 -9.45 2.68
C LEU A 556 -1.38 -10.91 2.25
N ASN A 557 -1.59 -11.89 3.13
CA ASN A 557 -1.23 -13.31 2.91
C ASN A 557 0.22 -13.50 2.47
N ARG A 558 1.13 -12.65 2.94
CA ARG A 558 2.55 -12.74 2.64
C ARG A 558 3.18 -13.84 3.47
N VAL A 559 3.98 -14.68 2.82
CA VAL A 559 4.73 -15.76 3.47
C VAL A 559 6.21 -15.70 3.10
N PRO A 560 7.10 -16.28 3.90
CA PRO A 560 8.54 -16.25 3.62
C PRO A 560 8.98 -17.00 2.37
N VAL A 561 10.11 -16.58 1.78
CA VAL A 561 10.62 -17.16 0.52
C VAL A 561 10.77 -18.69 0.59
N GLY A 562 10.23 -19.37 -0.43
CA GLY A 562 10.15 -20.82 -0.52
C GLY A 562 9.24 -21.48 0.51
N PHE A 563 8.31 -20.76 1.14
CA PHE A 563 7.38 -21.30 2.14
C PHE A 563 6.62 -22.51 1.58
N TYR A 564 5.95 -22.38 0.45
CA TYR A 564 5.14 -23.46 -0.14
C TYR A 564 5.99 -24.70 -0.45
N GLN A 565 7.19 -24.51 -1.01
CA GLN A 565 8.14 -25.59 -1.24
C GLN A 565 8.51 -26.35 0.04
N LYS A 566 8.60 -25.65 1.17
CA LYS A 566 8.89 -26.27 2.45
C LYS A 566 7.66 -26.97 3.04
N VAL A 567 6.46 -26.36 2.93
CA VAL A 567 5.19 -26.99 3.34
C VAL A 567 5.00 -28.31 2.62
N TRP A 568 5.27 -28.34 1.31
CA TRP A 568 5.26 -29.57 0.52
C TRP A 568 6.13 -30.67 1.12
N LYS A 569 7.38 -30.34 1.46
CA LYS A 569 8.31 -31.32 2.06
C LYS A 569 7.87 -31.80 3.44
N VAL A 570 7.20 -30.95 4.22
CA VAL A 570 6.59 -31.34 5.49
C VAL A 570 5.45 -32.33 5.26
N LEU A 571 4.56 -32.05 4.30
CA LEU A 571 3.45 -32.94 3.94
C LEU A 571 3.90 -34.31 3.41
N GLN A 572 5.10 -34.40 2.84
CA GLN A 572 5.68 -35.70 2.45
C GLN A 572 6.04 -36.59 3.65
N LYS A 573 6.11 -36.03 4.87
CA LYS A 573 6.48 -36.75 6.10
C LYS A 573 5.34 -36.96 7.09
N CYS A 574 4.16 -36.37 6.89
CA CYS A 574 2.99 -36.53 7.77
C CYS A 574 1.73 -36.88 6.97
N HIS A 575 0.62 -37.25 7.62
CA HIS A 575 -0.65 -37.50 6.90
C HIS A 575 -1.34 -36.20 6.46
N GLY A 576 -1.05 -35.10 7.15
CA GLY A 576 -1.54 -33.77 6.81
C GLY A 576 -1.17 -32.73 7.88
N LEU A 577 -1.41 -31.46 7.56
CA LEU A 577 -1.32 -30.33 8.49
C LEU A 577 -2.73 -29.85 8.81
N SER A 578 -3.10 -29.79 10.08
CA SER A 578 -4.34 -29.16 10.54
C SER A 578 -4.06 -27.72 10.95
N VAL A 579 -4.91 -26.81 10.49
CA VAL A 579 -4.97 -25.41 10.91
C VAL A 579 -6.42 -25.09 11.27
N GLU A 580 -6.69 -24.81 12.55
CA GLU A 580 -8.03 -24.50 13.06
C GLU A 580 -9.09 -25.56 12.65
N GLY A 581 -8.70 -26.84 12.75
CA GLY A 581 -9.56 -27.98 12.39
C GLY A 581 -9.68 -28.27 10.88
N PHE A 582 -9.12 -27.43 10.00
CA PHE A 582 -9.06 -27.70 8.56
C PHE A 582 -7.75 -28.41 8.21
N VAL A 583 -7.87 -29.57 7.55
CA VAL A 583 -6.72 -30.42 7.21
C VAL A 583 -6.29 -30.18 5.78
N LEU A 584 -5.01 -29.85 5.60
CA LEU A 584 -4.27 -29.93 4.36
C LEU A 584 -3.67 -31.35 4.25
N PRO A 585 -4.25 -32.25 3.43
CA PRO A 585 -3.84 -33.64 3.40
C PRO A 585 -2.53 -33.84 2.63
N SER A 586 -1.80 -34.90 2.99
CA SER A 586 -0.60 -35.34 2.26
C SER A 586 -0.88 -35.80 0.83
N SER A 587 -2.11 -36.23 0.52
CA SER A 587 -2.51 -36.61 -0.84
C SER A 587 -2.34 -35.47 -1.85
N THR A 588 -2.43 -34.22 -1.41
CA THR A 588 -2.15 -33.03 -2.23
C THR A 588 -0.75 -33.09 -2.84
N THR A 589 0.21 -33.72 -2.16
CA THR A 589 1.58 -33.89 -2.70
C THR A 589 1.68 -34.90 -3.85
N ARG A 590 0.64 -35.71 -4.07
CA ARG A 590 0.56 -36.67 -5.19
C ARG A 590 -0.16 -36.09 -6.41
N GLU A 591 -1.00 -35.08 -6.19
CA GLU A 591 -1.88 -34.51 -7.22
C GLU A 591 -1.34 -33.22 -7.88
N MET A 592 -0.36 -32.58 -7.26
CA MET A 592 0.17 -31.26 -7.66
C MET A 592 1.69 -31.30 -7.72
N THR A 593 2.35 -30.15 -7.91
CA THR A 593 3.80 -30.02 -7.70
C THR A 593 4.11 -28.84 -6.77
N PRO A 594 5.27 -28.82 -6.07
CA PRO A 594 5.51 -27.80 -5.06
C PRO A 594 5.70 -26.39 -5.62
N GLY A 595 6.03 -26.28 -6.92
CA GLY A 595 6.17 -25.01 -7.64
C GLY A 595 4.91 -24.54 -8.36
N GLU A 596 3.85 -25.33 -8.33
CA GLU A 596 2.58 -24.95 -8.97
C GLU A 596 1.78 -23.97 -8.13
N MET A 597 1.21 -22.99 -8.81
CA MET A 597 0.22 -22.06 -8.25
C MET A 597 -0.93 -22.78 -7.55
N LYS A 598 -1.41 -23.89 -8.10
CA LYS A 598 -2.54 -24.65 -7.56
C LYS A 598 -2.28 -25.13 -6.13
N PHE A 599 -1.07 -25.58 -5.85
CA PHE A 599 -0.66 -25.97 -4.50
C PHE A 599 -0.62 -24.77 -3.56
N ALA A 600 -0.02 -23.65 -4.01
CA ALA A 600 0.05 -22.43 -3.21
C ALA A 600 -1.33 -21.88 -2.84
N VAL A 601 -2.26 -21.84 -3.80
CA VAL A 601 -3.65 -21.42 -3.58
C VAL A 601 -4.38 -22.34 -2.60
N HIS A 602 -4.13 -23.66 -2.65
CA HIS A 602 -4.74 -24.59 -1.71
C HIS A 602 -4.23 -24.39 -0.27
N VAL A 603 -2.91 -24.19 -0.09
CA VAL A 603 -2.31 -23.83 1.21
C VAL A 603 -2.88 -22.49 1.70
N GLU A 604 -2.96 -21.49 0.83
CA GLU A 604 -3.52 -20.18 1.15
C GLU A 604 -4.99 -20.26 1.57
N SER A 605 -5.79 -21.11 0.91
CA SER A 605 -7.20 -21.34 1.26
C SER A 605 -7.37 -21.85 2.69
N VAL A 606 -6.47 -22.73 3.14
CA VAL A 606 -6.45 -23.24 4.52
C VAL A 606 -6.05 -22.13 5.50
N LEU A 607 -4.98 -21.37 5.21
CA LEU A 607 -4.52 -20.27 6.07
C LEU A 607 -5.54 -19.11 6.16
N ASN A 608 -6.29 -18.85 5.09
CA ASN A 608 -7.34 -17.83 5.05
C ASN A 608 -8.53 -18.12 5.96
N ARG A 609 -8.68 -19.37 6.44
CA ARG A 609 -9.69 -19.71 7.47
C ARG A 609 -9.40 -19.04 8.80
N VAL A 610 -8.14 -18.69 9.05
CA VAL A 610 -7.72 -18.01 10.26
C VAL A 610 -8.12 -16.54 10.15
N PRO A 611 -9.07 -16.04 10.96
CA PRO A 611 -9.60 -14.68 10.83
C PRO A 611 -8.50 -13.62 11.09
N GLN A 612 -7.83 -13.74 12.22
CA GLN A 612 -6.88 -12.72 12.68
C GLN A 612 -5.53 -12.80 11.94
N PRO A 613 -5.05 -11.69 11.35
CA PRO A 613 -3.83 -11.70 10.55
C PRO A 613 -2.57 -12.00 11.35
N GLU A 614 -2.46 -11.52 12.58
CA GLU A 614 -1.29 -11.70 13.45
C GLU A 614 -1.16 -13.15 13.90
N TYR A 615 -2.29 -13.75 14.26
CA TYR A 615 -2.39 -15.17 14.61
C TYR A 615 -2.09 -16.05 13.40
N ARG A 616 -2.63 -15.71 12.21
CA ARG A 616 -2.29 -16.36 10.94
C ARG A 616 -0.78 -16.36 10.69
N GLN A 617 -0.08 -15.25 10.98
CA GLN A 617 1.37 -15.18 10.83
C GLN A 617 2.13 -16.02 11.84
N LEU A 618 1.69 -16.09 13.10
CA LEU A 618 2.30 -17.02 14.07
C LEU A 618 2.15 -18.49 13.65
N LEU A 619 1.03 -18.85 13.01
CA LEU A 619 0.85 -20.19 12.43
C LEU A 619 1.79 -20.42 11.23
N VAL A 620 2.00 -19.41 10.38
CA VAL A 620 3.01 -19.47 9.29
C VAL A 620 4.42 -19.66 9.87
N GLU A 621 4.78 -18.94 10.92
CA GLU A 621 6.05 -19.12 11.65
C GLU A 621 6.16 -20.54 12.23
N ALA A 622 5.11 -21.07 12.85
CA ALA A 622 5.07 -22.44 13.38
C ALA A 622 5.28 -23.50 12.28
N ILE A 623 4.60 -23.34 11.14
CA ILE A 623 4.78 -24.20 9.97
C ILE A 623 6.21 -24.13 9.43
N LEU A 624 6.84 -22.94 9.45
CA LEU A 624 8.23 -22.80 9.07
C LEU A 624 9.19 -23.51 10.02
N VAL A 625 8.92 -23.53 11.32
CA VAL A 625 9.72 -24.30 12.28
C VAL A 625 9.56 -25.80 12.05
N LEU A 626 8.36 -26.28 11.70
CA LEU A 626 8.13 -27.69 11.31
C LEU A 626 9.02 -28.14 10.13
N THR A 627 9.50 -27.21 9.31
CA THR A 627 10.41 -27.54 8.20
C THR A 627 11.75 -28.08 8.69
N MET A 628 12.14 -27.81 9.94
CA MET A 628 13.33 -28.40 10.56
C MET A 628 13.21 -29.93 10.68
N LEU A 629 12.00 -30.47 10.73
CA LEU A 629 11.73 -31.92 10.74
C LEU A 629 12.01 -32.59 9.38
N VAL A 630 11.98 -31.80 8.30
CA VAL A 630 12.36 -32.29 6.97
C VAL A 630 13.84 -32.68 6.95
N ASP A 631 14.69 -31.99 7.70
CA ASP A 631 16.13 -32.24 7.81
C ASP A 631 16.48 -33.38 8.80
N MET A 632 15.48 -34.05 9.40
CA MET A 632 15.66 -35.22 10.25
C MET A 632 15.56 -36.53 9.46
N GLU A 633 16.38 -37.52 9.78
CA GLU A 633 16.38 -38.86 9.16
C GLU A 633 15.22 -39.76 9.64
N VAL A 634 14.03 -39.18 9.79
CA VAL A 634 12.80 -39.93 10.12
C VAL A 634 12.00 -40.13 8.85
N HIS A 635 11.66 -41.39 8.54
CA HIS A 635 10.95 -41.77 7.31
C HIS A 635 9.51 -41.24 7.27
N THR A 636 8.80 -41.19 8.42
CA THR A 636 7.44 -40.65 8.53
C THR A 636 7.20 -40.24 9.99
N ILE A 637 6.70 -39.03 10.21
CA ILE A 637 6.29 -38.54 11.54
C ILE A 637 4.95 -39.19 11.94
N GLY A 638 4.12 -39.56 10.96
CA GLY A 638 2.79 -40.11 11.21
C GLY A 638 1.79 -39.04 11.68
N GLY A 639 0.52 -39.42 11.76
CA GLY A 639 -0.57 -38.53 12.18
C GLY A 639 -0.82 -37.27 11.36
N ILE A 640 -1.83 -36.52 11.78
CA ILE A 640 -2.12 -35.15 11.33
C ILE A 640 -1.51 -34.21 12.37
N ILE A 641 -0.63 -33.30 11.93
CA ILE A 641 0.03 -32.34 12.83
C ILE A 641 -0.89 -31.14 13.00
N ALA A 642 -1.36 -30.89 14.22
CA ALA A 642 -2.18 -29.73 14.55
C ALA A 642 -1.30 -28.51 14.87
N VAL A 643 -1.22 -27.56 13.93
CA VAL A 643 -0.34 -26.40 14.02
C VAL A 643 -0.77 -25.47 15.15
N GLU A 644 -2.07 -25.28 15.35
CA GLU A 644 -2.63 -24.48 16.44
C GLU A 644 -2.19 -24.98 17.82
N LYS A 645 -2.10 -26.31 18.02
CA LYS A 645 -1.65 -26.89 19.30
C LYS A 645 -0.20 -26.57 19.60
N ILE A 646 0.66 -26.63 18.58
CA ILE A 646 2.09 -26.27 18.70
C ILE A 646 2.22 -24.79 19.11
N LEU A 647 1.43 -23.91 18.49
CA LEU A 647 1.43 -22.49 18.80
C LEU A 647 0.95 -22.22 20.24
N HIS A 648 -0.12 -22.89 20.69
CA HIS A 648 -0.58 -22.78 22.07
C HIS A 648 0.45 -23.28 23.09
N MET A 649 1.10 -24.42 22.83
CA MET A 649 2.21 -24.89 23.66
C MET A 649 3.34 -23.85 23.72
N ALA A 650 3.68 -23.22 22.60
CA ALA A 650 4.72 -22.18 22.57
C ALA A 650 4.32 -20.95 23.38
N ASN A 651 3.05 -20.57 23.30
CA ASN A 651 2.48 -19.50 24.09
C ASN A 651 2.48 -19.79 25.59
N ASP A 652 2.17 -21.02 26.00
CA ASP A 652 2.20 -21.40 27.42
C ASP A 652 3.64 -21.41 27.96
N LEU A 653 4.60 -21.95 27.20
CA LEU A 653 6.03 -21.87 27.54
C LEU A 653 6.52 -20.42 27.66
N PHE A 654 6.12 -19.56 26.73
CA PHE A 654 6.43 -18.13 26.78
C PHE A 654 5.83 -17.49 28.02
N TYR A 655 4.54 -17.74 28.28
CA TYR A 655 3.80 -17.17 29.40
C TYR A 655 4.45 -17.56 30.74
N GLU A 656 4.77 -18.83 30.93
CA GLU A 656 5.43 -19.33 32.15
C GLU A 656 6.82 -18.71 32.35
N GLU A 657 7.64 -18.62 31.30
CA GLU A 657 8.97 -18.02 31.40
C GLU A 657 8.89 -16.52 31.71
N GLN A 658 7.99 -15.77 31.05
CA GLN A 658 7.82 -14.34 31.35
C GLN A 658 7.29 -14.12 32.77
N LYS A 659 6.36 -14.96 33.23
CA LYS A 659 5.84 -14.90 34.60
C LYS A 659 6.93 -15.20 35.64
N ALA A 660 7.80 -16.18 35.37
CA ALA A 660 8.96 -16.49 36.21
C ALA A 660 9.99 -15.34 36.26
N LEU A 661 10.09 -14.56 35.18
CA LEU A 661 10.93 -13.36 35.10
C LEU A 661 10.30 -12.11 35.73
N GLY A 662 9.10 -12.24 36.33
CA GLY A 662 8.42 -11.17 37.05
C GLY A 662 7.56 -10.26 36.17
N ALA A 663 7.10 -10.74 35.00
CA ALA A 663 6.10 -10.01 34.22
C ALA A 663 4.73 -10.05 34.94
N ASP A 664 4.11 -8.89 35.09
CA ASP A 664 2.79 -8.75 35.72
C ASP A 664 1.68 -9.36 34.85
N ASP A 665 0.58 -9.79 35.46
CA ASP A 665 -0.57 -10.37 34.75
C ASP A 665 -1.17 -9.41 33.70
N HIS A 666 -0.97 -8.10 33.85
CA HIS A 666 -1.36 -7.09 32.86
C HIS A 666 -0.52 -7.14 31.58
N MET A 667 0.78 -7.44 31.68
CA MET A 667 1.66 -7.60 30.52
C MET A 667 1.40 -8.92 29.79
N LEU A 668 0.89 -9.91 30.51
CA LEU A 668 0.62 -11.25 30.01
C LEU A 668 -0.86 -11.47 29.66
N GLU A 669 -1.59 -10.38 29.38
CA GLU A 669 -2.97 -10.47 28.91
C GLU A 669 -3.05 -11.37 27.68
N ARG A 670 -4.00 -12.31 27.71
CA ARG A 670 -4.28 -13.22 26.60
C ARG A 670 -5.43 -12.65 25.78
N ASP A 671 -5.29 -12.70 24.47
CA ASP A 671 -6.39 -12.40 23.56
C ASP A 671 -7.55 -13.38 23.87
N PRO A 672 -8.76 -12.89 24.17
CA PRO A 672 -9.89 -13.74 24.52
C PRO A 672 -10.36 -14.66 23.39
N THR A 673 -10.01 -14.36 22.14
CA THR A 673 -10.43 -15.12 20.97
C THR A 673 -9.43 -16.21 20.59
N THR A 674 -8.13 -15.89 20.62
CA THR A 674 -7.06 -16.83 20.23
C THR A 674 -6.34 -17.45 21.41
N GLY A 675 -6.51 -16.96 22.63
CA GLY A 675 -5.81 -17.44 23.83
C GLY A 675 -4.31 -17.14 23.85
N ILE A 676 -3.78 -16.43 22.84
CA ILE A 676 -2.37 -16.07 22.73
C ILE A 676 -2.09 -14.80 23.53
N CYS A 677 -0.95 -14.78 24.21
CA CYS A 677 -0.47 -13.64 24.96
C CYS A 677 -0.18 -12.45 24.02
N SER A 678 -0.73 -11.27 24.34
CA SER A 678 -0.52 -10.04 23.57
C SER A 678 0.94 -9.70 23.35
N LEU A 679 1.80 -9.99 24.34
CA LEU A 679 3.23 -9.76 24.26
C LEU A 679 3.94 -10.70 23.27
N LEU A 680 3.42 -11.92 23.07
CA LEU A 680 3.97 -12.86 22.09
C LEU A 680 3.77 -12.34 20.66
N TYR A 681 2.63 -11.69 20.38
CA TYR A 681 2.36 -11.05 19.09
C TYR A 681 3.34 -9.92 18.74
N ASP A 682 3.94 -9.26 19.73
CA ASP A 682 4.95 -8.21 19.52
C ASP A 682 6.38 -8.68 19.77
N SER A 683 6.58 -9.96 20.09
CA SER A 683 7.92 -10.52 20.24
C SER A 683 8.61 -10.71 18.90
N ALA A 684 9.88 -10.35 18.82
CA ALA A 684 10.70 -10.54 17.62
C ALA A 684 10.77 -12.03 17.22
N PRO A 685 10.89 -12.37 15.93
CA PRO A 685 11.06 -13.77 15.52
C PRO A 685 12.29 -14.43 16.14
N SER A 686 13.39 -13.69 16.28
CA SER A 686 14.67 -14.20 16.77
C SER A 686 15.05 -13.62 18.13
N GLY A 687 15.87 -14.35 18.87
CA GLY A 687 16.40 -13.94 20.18
C GLY A 687 15.94 -14.88 21.28
N ARG A 688 16.47 -14.68 22.49
CA ARG A 688 16.18 -15.54 23.65
C ARG A 688 14.67 -15.65 23.92
N PHE A 689 13.99 -14.51 23.90
CA PHE A 689 12.55 -14.41 24.12
C PHE A 689 11.75 -14.31 22.80
N GLY A 690 12.37 -14.63 21.67
CA GLY A 690 11.75 -14.53 20.35
C GLY A 690 10.78 -15.68 20.06
N THR A 691 9.79 -15.44 19.20
CA THR A 691 8.74 -16.43 18.89
C THR A 691 9.29 -17.75 18.35
N MET A 692 10.31 -17.71 17.48
CA MET A 692 10.91 -18.92 16.90
C MET A 692 11.55 -19.82 17.96
N THR A 693 12.03 -19.27 19.07
CA THR A 693 12.63 -20.05 20.17
C THR A 693 11.57 -20.92 20.84
N TYR A 694 10.42 -20.34 21.18
CA TYR A 694 9.31 -21.07 21.80
C TYR A 694 8.64 -22.03 20.83
N LEU A 695 8.43 -21.62 19.58
CA LEU A 695 7.92 -22.49 18.53
C LEU A 695 8.84 -23.71 18.32
N SER A 696 10.17 -23.52 18.34
CA SER A 696 11.12 -24.62 18.22
C SER A 696 11.03 -25.61 19.38
N LYS A 697 10.93 -25.11 20.62
CA LYS A 697 10.72 -25.95 21.81
C LYS A 697 9.42 -26.74 21.69
N SER A 698 8.32 -26.08 21.30
CA SER A 698 7.02 -26.71 21.17
C SER A 698 6.97 -27.75 20.06
N VAL A 699 7.58 -27.48 18.89
CA VAL A 699 7.69 -28.47 17.81
C VAL A 699 8.47 -29.70 18.29
N ALA A 700 9.57 -29.50 19.01
CA ALA A 700 10.36 -30.60 19.55
C ALA A 700 9.56 -31.47 20.54
N MET A 701 8.82 -30.83 21.46
CA MET A 701 7.95 -31.54 22.41
C MET A 701 6.78 -32.23 21.73
N TYR A 702 6.13 -31.56 20.78
CA TYR A 702 4.96 -32.09 20.06
C TYR A 702 5.32 -33.32 19.21
N VAL A 703 6.45 -33.29 18.51
CA VAL A 703 6.89 -34.39 17.64
C VAL A 703 7.38 -35.59 18.45
N TYR A 704 7.88 -35.38 19.67
CA TYR A 704 8.27 -36.47 20.56
C TYR A 704 7.13 -37.46 20.79
N ASP A 705 5.89 -36.98 20.87
CA ASP A 705 4.70 -37.82 21.06
C ASP A 705 4.35 -38.69 19.83
N PHE A 706 4.86 -38.35 18.65
CA PHE A 706 4.62 -39.06 17.39
C PHE A 706 5.74 -39.98 16.96
N LEU A 707 6.95 -39.78 17.50
CA LEU A 707 8.03 -40.73 17.28
C LEU A 707 7.62 -42.04 17.95
N PRO A 708 7.82 -43.21 17.29
CA PRO A 708 7.61 -44.47 17.96
C PRO A 708 8.45 -44.42 19.23
N ALA A 709 7.79 -44.53 20.39
CA ALA A 709 8.49 -44.88 21.59
C ALA A 709 9.20 -46.19 21.25
N ASP A 710 10.51 -46.15 21.07
CA ASP A 710 11.29 -47.37 21.08
C ASP A 710 10.88 -48.07 22.37
N GLY A 711 10.08 -49.12 22.20
CA GLY A 711 9.77 -50.06 23.23
C GLY A 711 11.09 -50.68 23.61
N CYS A 712 11.79 -50.05 24.53
CA CYS A 712 12.81 -50.69 25.34
C CYS A 712 12.06 -51.59 26.32
N SER A 713 11.48 -52.65 25.78
CA SER A 713 11.04 -53.82 26.51
C SER A 713 11.47 -55.03 25.71
N MET A 714 12.77 -55.31 25.69
CA MET A 714 13.26 -56.67 25.54
C MET A 714 14.40 -56.93 26.51
N GLN A 715 14.25 -58.10 27.15
CA GLN A 715 15.01 -58.75 28.21
C GLN A 715 16.53 -58.80 28.03
#